data_AF-A0A812GZL4-F1
#
_entry.id   AF-A0A812GZL4-F1
#
_cell.length_a   1.000
_cell.length_b   1.000
_cell.length_c   1.000
_cell.angle_alpha   90.00
_cell.angle_beta   90.00
_cell.angle_gamma   90.00
#
_symmetry.space_group_name_H-M   'P 1'
#
loop_
_entity.id
_entity.type
_entity.pdbx_description
1 polymer ?
#
loop_
_entity_poly.entity_id
_entity_poly.type
_entity_poly.pdbx_seq_one_letter_code
_entity_poly.pdbx_strand_id
1 'polypeptide(L)'
;MLCGGSGVSDSPKKGLVDYFELRRLIDECTRERLRDFEQRLESLEASVLNSKPQLEEGLQLQAVTTAPALSRLPFSRHEQLEISTSPDDDHDAPPKDRQNIAEYRFDACVWDSSVLVGLGVLSWQESLAVAFCGLWSILVEGFFVLILYDNMTETVFETSLVQEMKDWRIHFGQNMNYIDGITGQPLIMGVCGMSNSLMNGNVQAEIFETLFKYGIREEGNEDLRWPLLPVGAWLALIALLVWIFTVLKEMSCACGFGIALASLPRGSGVSEGFANAGRFHLSTVSLHRVLVLIIFNMLPRLGIALVLGIIGVHFLASTTSLSDLILNAVALEVVLCIDDLFFAVLVPRRVHETVKSLKPLPVKLWRPWVLQARQAFIFILSLTCLVASHILCLQPLVNNMQSTADAMCSGVTNFTYFEDAAGLAYILGDSLDALPKNSGEGYASYAYRAVLQASQLEEVEPPGLGAQILNHELLGLAMQLKSLEFEERNKFWPLCQDLDNPIYAGFGLVNLGTAAMAKLRELIPEAGPTSCQSVQSFCFNGSLPLETLWRLRALCPVTCGCSDVKSGSFIASLPSFGCPQVCRRLFDQSIDELGCKDAPQDSQALAVYLQGLSDRRGILGNFTACEAFARPVNIDGADFDFCMQADELAKMGFQSSQLLCPRTCGCAHMPRPECPEACLSPAR
;
A
#
# COMPACT_ATOMS: atom_id res chain seq x y z
N MET A 1 -11.74 -2.61 48.58
CA MET A 1 -12.35 -1.54 47.77
C MET A 1 -12.93 -2.02 46.44
N LEU A 2 -12.59 -3.21 45.92
CA LEU A 2 -13.14 -3.71 44.64
C LEU A 2 -14.43 -4.55 44.77
N CYS A 3 -14.83 -4.92 45.99
CA CYS A 3 -16.16 -5.45 46.28
C CYS A 3 -16.79 -4.56 47.36
N GLY A 4 -17.95 -3.97 47.08
CA GLY A 4 -18.74 -3.19 48.05
C GLY A 4 -19.03 -4.05 49.29
N GLY A 5 -18.82 -3.46 50.46
CA GLY A 5 -18.45 -4.20 51.67
C GLY A 5 -19.58 -4.85 52.46
N SER A 6 -19.17 -5.78 53.32
CA SER A 6 -19.61 -5.88 54.72
C SER A 6 -18.59 -6.66 55.56
N GLY A 7 -17.95 -5.93 56.47
CA GLY A 7 -17.38 -6.34 57.76
C GLY A 7 -16.53 -7.61 57.90
N VAL A 8 -15.21 -7.44 58.00
CA VAL A 8 -14.37 -8.33 58.83
C VAL A 8 -13.40 -7.48 59.66
N SER A 9 -13.49 -7.68 60.97
CA SER A 9 -12.74 -7.01 62.04
C SER A 9 -11.43 -7.74 62.34
N ASP A 10 -10.38 -6.94 62.57
CA ASP A 10 -9.16 -7.15 63.35
C ASP A 10 -8.46 -8.52 63.43
N SER A 11 -7.27 -8.57 62.82
CA SER A 11 -5.94 -8.72 63.44
C SER A 11 -5.00 -9.70 62.70
N PRO A 12 -3.69 -9.39 62.56
CA PRO A 12 -2.81 -10.11 61.66
C PRO A 12 -1.94 -11.13 62.40
N LYS A 13 -1.90 -12.38 61.91
CA LYS A 13 -0.72 -13.28 62.03
C LYS A 13 -0.95 -14.62 61.31
N LYS A 14 0.10 -15.02 60.59
CA LYS A 14 0.43 -16.35 60.01
C LYS A 14 -0.12 -16.66 58.60
N GLY A 15 0.79 -16.53 57.63
CA GLY A 15 1.40 -17.67 56.92
C GLY A 15 0.54 -18.40 55.89
N LEU A 16 0.95 -18.29 54.62
CA LEU A 16 0.69 -19.21 53.49
C LEU A 16 -0.56 -20.09 53.65
N VAL A 17 -1.73 -19.52 53.37
CA VAL A 17 -2.93 -20.29 53.05
C VAL A 17 -3.50 -19.73 51.73
N ASP A 18 -3.51 -20.65 50.77
CA ASP A 18 -4.30 -20.74 49.54
C ASP A 18 -4.37 -19.58 48.53
N TYR A 19 -3.35 -19.54 47.67
CA TYR A 19 -3.45 -19.01 46.31
C TYR A 19 -4.65 -19.62 45.53
N PHE A 20 -5.07 -20.84 45.86
CA PHE A 20 -6.25 -21.49 45.26
C PHE A 20 -7.57 -20.85 45.70
N GLU A 21 -7.73 -20.42 46.95
CA GLU A 21 -8.94 -19.70 47.39
C GLU A 21 -9.03 -18.31 46.75
N LEU A 22 -7.89 -17.61 46.65
CA LEU A 22 -7.86 -16.30 45.98
C LEU A 22 -8.22 -16.43 44.50
N ARG A 23 -7.71 -17.45 43.81
CA ARG A 23 -8.06 -17.73 42.41
C ARG A 23 -9.53 -18.12 42.25
N ARG A 24 -10.07 -18.91 43.18
CA ARG A 24 -11.49 -19.29 43.19
C ARG A 24 -12.42 -18.08 43.40
N LEU A 25 -12.07 -17.19 44.32
CA LEU A 25 -12.85 -15.96 44.59
C LEU A 25 -12.79 -14.98 43.40
N ILE A 26 -11.65 -14.89 42.72
CA ILE A 26 -11.53 -14.09 41.49
C ILE A 26 -12.38 -14.70 40.37
N ASP A 27 -12.34 -16.02 40.19
CA ASP A 27 -13.14 -16.74 39.18
C ASP A 27 -14.66 -16.67 39.44
N GLU A 28 -15.11 -16.72 40.70
CA GLU A 28 -16.53 -16.53 41.03
C GLU A 28 -16.98 -15.08 40.77
N CYS A 29 -16.13 -14.10 41.06
CA CYS A 29 -16.46 -12.69 40.87
C CYS A 29 -16.46 -12.28 39.39
N THR A 30 -15.54 -12.80 38.58
CA THR A 30 -15.57 -12.59 37.11
C THR A 30 -16.77 -13.28 36.48
N ARG A 31 -17.15 -14.47 36.94
CA ARG A 31 -18.30 -15.22 36.39
C ARG A 31 -19.65 -14.55 36.69
N GLU A 32 -19.81 -13.93 37.86
CA GLU A 32 -21.01 -13.12 38.16
C GLU A 32 -21.10 -11.86 37.31
N ARG A 33 -19.99 -11.15 37.10
CA ARG A 33 -19.98 -9.97 36.21
C ARG A 33 -20.21 -10.32 34.75
N LEU A 34 -19.71 -11.47 34.29
CA LEU A 34 -19.94 -11.95 32.93
C LEU A 34 -21.44 -12.19 32.70
N ARG A 35 -22.13 -12.81 33.67
CA ARG A 35 -23.58 -13.01 33.62
C ARG A 35 -24.37 -11.69 33.64
N ASP A 36 -23.99 -10.71 34.46
CA ASP A 36 -24.63 -9.38 34.43
C ASP A 36 -24.44 -8.69 33.07
N PHE A 37 -23.28 -8.89 32.43
CA PHE A 37 -23.01 -8.38 31.08
C PHE A 37 -23.84 -9.08 30.00
N GLU A 38 -23.92 -10.42 30.02
CA GLU A 38 -24.76 -11.20 29.10
C GLU A 38 -26.23 -10.78 29.22
N GLN A 39 -26.74 -10.62 30.44
CA GLN A 39 -28.13 -10.22 30.68
C GLN A 39 -28.42 -8.80 30.18
N ARG A 40 -27.45 -7.88 30.28
CA ARG A 40 -27.56 -6.54 29.69
C ARG A 40 -27.51 -6.58 28.17
N LEU A 41 -26.67 -7.44 27.59
CA LEU A 41 -26.55 -7.60 26.13
C LEU A 41 -27.85 -8.14 25.54
N GLU A 42 -28.45 -9.15 26.16
CA GLU A 42 -29.76 -9.69 25.77
C GLU A 42 -30.86 -8.62 25.88
N SER A 43 -30.83 -7.78 26.92
CA SER A 43 -31.79 -6.67 27.08
C SER A 43 -31.64 -5.60 25.99
N LEU A 44 -30.39 -5.34 25.55
CA LEU A 44 -30.07 -4.40 24.48
C LEU A 44 -30.48 -4.96 23.13
N GLU A 45 -30.21 -6.23 22.87
CA GLU A 45 -30.60 -6.91 21.63
C GLU A 45 -32.12 -6.97 21.49
N ALA A 46 -32.85 -7.25 22.58
CA ALA A 46 -34.31 -7.17 22.61
C ALA A 46 -34.83 -5.74 22.40
N SER A 47 -34.14 -4.72 22.90
CA SER A 47 -34.50 -3.31 22.69
C SER A 47 -34.25 -2.86 21.23
N VAL A 48 -33.16 -3.33 20.61
CA VAL A 48 -32.83 -3.08 19.20
C VAL A 48 -33.82 -3.81 18.27
N LEU A 49 -34.17 -5.06 18.57
CA LEU A 49 -35.18 -5.79 17.79
C LEU A 49 -36.56 -5.12 17.84
N ASN A 50 -36.95 -4.59 18.99
CA ASN A 50 -38.22 -3.88 19.17
C ASN A 50 -38.26 -2.48 18.52
N SER A 51 -37.10 -1.86 18.30
CA SER A 51 -37.00 -0.55 17.62
C SER A 51 -36.85 -0.65 16.10
N LYS A 52 -36.47 -1.82 15.58
CA LYS A 52 -36.41 -2.12 14.14
C LYS A 52 -37.72 -1.87 13.37
N PRO A 53 -38.92 -2.29 13.83
CA PRO A 53 -40.17 -2.00 13.11
C PRO A 53 -40.53 -0.51 13.10
N GLN A 54 -40.15 0.25 14.14
CA GLN A 54 -40.35 1.71 14.16
C GLN A 54 -39.41 2.44 13.20
N LEU A 55 -38.18 1.93 13.03
CA LEU A 55 -37.23 2.45 12.05
C LEU A 55 -37.65 2.10 10.61
N GLU A 56 -38.19 0.90 10.38
CA GLU A 56 -38.72 0.47 9.08
C GLU A 56 -40.01 1.22 8.69
N GLU A 57 -40.91 1.54 9.63
CA GLU A 57 -42.05 2.44 9.37
C GLU A 57 -41.61 3.88 9.08
N GLY A 58 -40.58 4.39 9.77
CA GLY A 58 -39.99 5.70 9.50
C GLY A 58 -39.33 5.80 8.12
N LEU A 59 -38.61 4.76 7.71
CA LEU A 59 -37.97 4.68 6.39
C LEU A 59 -39.01 4.48 5.26
N GLN A 60 -40.06 3.69 5.49
CA GLN A 60 -41.13 3.53 4.50
C GLN A 60 -41.99 4.79 4.36
N LEU A 61 -42.24 5.55 5.43
CA LEU A 61 -42.94 6.85 5.31
C LEU A 61 -42.10 7.88 4.53
N GLN A 62 -40.77 7.91 4.69
CA GLN A 62 -39.89 8.79 3.90
C GLN A 62 -39.72 8.32 2.45
N ALA A 63 -39.69 7.02 2.18
CA ALA A 63 -39.60 6.48 0.83
C ALA A 63 -40.92 6.63 0.03
N VAL A 64 -42.07 6.53 0.69
CA VAL A 64 -43.40 6.65 0.03
C VAL A 64 -43.81 8.12 -0.17
N THR A 65 -43.34 9.05 0.68
CA THR A 65 -43.62 10.49 0.49
C THR A 65 -42.70 11.18 -0.51
N THR A 66 -41.55 10.59 -0.85
CA THR A 66 -40.64 11.09 -1.91
C THR A 66 -40.88 10.47 -3.29
N ALA A 67 -41.57 9.32 -3.37
CA ALA A 67 -41.87 8.62 -4.61
C ALA A 67 -42.74 9.38 -5.65
N PRO A 68 -43.73 10.23 -5.31
CA PRO A 68 -44.50 10.93 -6.35
C PRO A 68 -43.76 12.14 -6.94
N ALA A 69 -42.60 12.53 -6.39
CA ALA A 69 -41.78 13.63 -6.92
C ALA A 69 -40.71 13.16 -7.93
N LEU A 70 -40.22 11.92 -7.82
CA LEU A 70 -39.20 11.38 -8.73
C LEU A 70 -39.72 10.93 -10.10
N SER A 71 -41.04 10.79 -10.29
CA SER A 71 -41.65 10.41 -11.56
C SER A 71 -41.85 11.57 -12.54
N ARG A 72 -41.41 12.79 -12.19
CA ARG A 72 -41.47 13.99 -13.05
C ARG A 72 -40.15 14.76 -13.09
N LEU A 73 -39.03 14.08 -13.29
CA LEU A 73 -37.84 14.74 -13.83
C LEU A 73 -38.07 14.95 -15.34
N PRO A 74 -38.16 16.18 -15.85
CA PRO A 74 -38.46 16.47 -17.25
C PRO A 74 -37.20 16.35 -18.15
N PHE A 75 -36.26 15.47 -17.80
CA PHE A 75 -34.92 15.40 -18.41
C PHE A 75 -34.84 14.48 -19.64
N SER A 76 -35.98 13.96 -20.12
CA SER A 76 -35.98 13.19 -21.36
C SER A 76 -35.98 14.12 -22.57
N ARG A 77 -34.78 14.52 -23.03
CA ARG A 77 -34.60 15.15 -24.34
C ARG A 77 -35.17 14.21 -25.41
N HIS A 78 -36.18 14.67 -26.15
CA HIS A 78 -36.83 13.89 -27.21
C HIS A 78 -35.86 13.66 -28.38
N GLU A 79 -36.04 12.58 -29.16
CA GLU A 79 -35.23 12.33 -30.35
C GLU A 79 -35.39 13.50 -31.34
N GLN A 80 -34.36 14.36 -31.44
CA GLN A 80 -34.47 15.65 -32.13
C GLN A 80 -34.54 15.53 -33.66
N LEU A 81 -34.14 14.38 -34.21
CA LEU A 81 -34.13 14.12 -35.65
C LEU A 81 -35.09 12.96 -35.95
N GLU A 82 -36.36 13.27 -36.17
CA GLU A 82 -37.41 12.31 -36.53
C GLU A 82 -37.57 12.24 -38.06
N ILE A 83 -37.81 11.03 -38.59
CA ILE A 83 -38.19 10.85 -39.99
C ILE A 83 -39.71 10.97 -40.08
N SER A 84 -40.20 12.06 -40.67
CA SER A 84 -41.59 12.15 -41.11
C SER A 84 -41.72 11.48 -42.48
N THR A 85 -42.22 10.23 -42.52
CA THR A 85 -42.89 9.75 -43.74
C THR A 85 -44.33 10.26 -43.67
N SER A 86 -44.67 11.34 -44.37
CA SER A 86 -46.06 11.84 -44.36
C SER A 86 -47.02 10.77 -44.91
N PRO A 87 -48.05 10.36 -44.16
CA PRO A 87 -49.28 9.86 -44.75
C PRO A 87 -50.17 11.07 -45.10
N ASP A 88 -50.61 11.13 -46.35
CA ASP A 88 -51.72 11.95 -46.88
C ASP A 88 -51.51 13.48 -47.04
N ASP A 89 -51.29 13.91 -48.30
CA ASP A 89 -52.24 14.69 -49.14
C ASP A 89 -51.47 15.38 -50.27
N ASP A 90 -51.23 14.67 -51.37
CA ASP A 90 -51.11 15.26 -52.72
C ASP A 90 -51.09 14.11 -53.74
N HIS A 91 -52.26 13.81 -54.31
CA HIS A 91 -52.44 12.72 -55.26
C HIS A 91 -51.90 13.01 -56.68
N ASP A 92 -51.19 14.13 -56.90
CA ASP A 92 -50.79 14.58 -58.25
C ASP A 92 -49.30 14.93 -58.44
N ALA A 93 -48.40 14.60 -57.49
CA ALA A 93 -46.95 14.80 -57.70
C ALA A 93 -46.27 13.56 -58.35
N PRO A 94 -45.42 13.72 -59.39
CA PRO A 94 -44.79 12.60 -60.09
C PRO A 94 -43.83 11.79 -59.19
N PRO A 95 -43.61 10.47 -59.45
CA PRO A 95 -43.02 9.53 -58.49
C PRO A 95 -41.51 9.67 -58.23
N LYS A 96 -40.88 10.79 -58.61
CA LYS A 96 -39.42 10.98 -58.56
C LYS A 96 -38.89 11.81 -57.39
N ASP A 97 -39.76 12.49 -56.64
CA ASP A 97 -39.35 13.40 -55.56
C ASP A 97 -39.91 13.01 -54.18
N ARG A 98 -39.96 11.71 -53.86
CA ARG A 98 -39.91 11.29 -52.44
C ARG A 98 -38.50 11.53 -51.91
N GLN A 99 -38.10 12.80 -51.82
CA GLN A 99 -36.89 13.21 -51.14
C GLN A 99 -37.07 12.90 -49.67
N ASN A 100 -36.18 12.07 -49.12
CA ASN A 100 -36.17 11.72 -47.70
C ASN A 100 -35.75 12.96 -46.90
N ILE A 101 -36.73 13.81 -46.55
CA ILE A 101 -36.54 14.97 -45.69
C ILE A 101 -36.63 14.47 -44.25
N ALA A 102 -35.55 14.65 -43.47
CA ALA A 102 -35.64 14.50 -42.01
C ALA A 102 -36.00 15.86 -41.40
N GLU A 103 -36.69 15.84 -40.28
CA GLU A 103 -37.08 17.06 -39.58
C GLU A 103 -36.28 17.19 -38.29
N TYR A 104 -35.63 18.34 -38.10
CA TYR A 104 -35.01 18.70 -36.83
C TYR A 104 -36.00 19.48 -35.98
N ARG A 105 -36.39 18.93 -34.83
CA ARG A 105 -37.28 19.60 -33.86
C ARG A 105 -36.44 20.36 -32.84
N PHE A 106 -36.71 21.65 -32.69
CA PHE A 106 -36.12 22.45 -31.61
C PHE A 106 -36.63 21.96 -30.26
N ASP A 107 -35.71 21.84 -29.32
CA ASP A 107 -35.99 21.50 -27.94
C ASP A 107 -35.91 22.73 -27.02
N ALA A 108 -36.53 22.62 -25.84
CA ALA A 108 -36.55 23.66 -24.82
C ALA A 108 -35.23 23.71 -24.04
N CYS A 109 -34.12 24.01 -24.72
CA CYS A 109 -32.79 24.19 -24.14
C CYS A 109 -32.18 25.55 -24.48
N VAL A 110 -31.19 25.99 -23.69
CA VAL A 110 -30.48 27.27 -23.92
C VAL A 110 -29.88 27.31 -25.33
N TRP A 111 -29.29 26.21 -25.77
CA TRP A 111 -28.59 26.14 -27.04
C TRP A 111 -29.52 26.36 -28.24
N ASP A 112 -30.67 25.70 -28.28
CA ASP A 112 -31.63 25.82 -29.38
C ASP A 112 -32.27 27.21 -29.40
N SER A 113 -32.53 27.78 -28.22
CA SER A 113 -33.10 29.13 -28.09
C SER A 113 -32.16 30.24 -28.59
N SER A 114 -30.85 29.99 -28.65
CA SER A 114 -29.87 30.95 -29.19
C SER A 114 -30.12 31.30 -30.66
N VAL A 115 -30.79 30.43 -31.42
CA VAL A 115 -31.21 30.69 -32.81
C VAL A 115 -32.20 31.85 -32.89
N LEU A 116 -32.88 32.21 -31.80
CA LEU A 116 -33.78 33.35 -31.75
C LEU A 116 -33.05 34.68 -31.52
N VAL A 117 -31.83 34.65 -30.97
CA VAL A 117 -31.05 35.85 -30.65
C VAL A 117 -30.65 36.59 -31.93
N GLY A 118 -31.21 37.79 -32.13
CA GLY A 118 -30.97 38.61 -33.32
C GLY A 118 -31.94 38.38 -34.48
N LEU A 119 -33.03 37.60 -34.32
CA LEU A 119 -34.13 37.52 -35.32
C LEU A 119 -35.10 38.70 -35.27
N GLY A 120 -35.03 39.56 -34.25
CA GLY A 120 -36.03 40.61 -34.00
C GLY A 120 -37.38 40.09 -33.46
N VAL A 121 -37.53 38.77 -33.29
CA VAL A 121 -38.71 38.13 -32.66
C VAL A 121 -38.69 38.30 -31.13
N LEU A 122 -37.48 38.31 -30.55
CA LEU A 122 -37.27 38.53 -29.12
C LEU A 122 -36.96 39.99 -28.84
N SER A 123 -37.41 40.48 -27.68
CA SER A 123 -36.94 41.76 -27.15
C SER A 123 -35.45 41.73 -26.83
N TRP A 124 -34.83 42.90 -26.71
CA TRP A 124 -33.43 43.02 -26.30
C TRP A 124 -33.16 42.33 -24.95
N GLN A 125 -34.09 42.45 -23.99
CA GLN A 125 -33.97 41.84 -22.67
C GLN A 125 -34.02 40.30 -22.73
N GLU A 126 -34.93 39.73 -23.53
CA GLU A 126 -35.04 38.29 -23.73
C GLU A 126 -33.81 37.72 -24.46
N SER A 127 -33.28 38.46 -25.43
CA SER A 127 -32.05 38.08 -26.13
C SER A 127 -30.83 38.10 -25.20
N LEU A 128 -30.74 39.10 -24.32
CA LEU A 128 -29.69 39.19 -23.30
C LEU A 128 -29.79 38.05 -22.29
N ALA A 129 -31.02 37.68 -21.88
CA ALA A 129 -31.24 36.57 -20.95
C ALA A 129 -30.77 35.23 -21.53
N VAL A 130 -31.10 34.93 -22.79
CA VAL A 130 -30.65 33.70 -23.47
C VAL A 130 -29.12 33.67 -23.62
N ALA A 131 -28.51 34.78 -24.03
CA ALA A 131 -27.05 34.87 -24.16
C ALA A 131 -26.33 34.74 -22.81
N PHE A 132 -26.88 35.36 -21.75
CA PHE A 132 -26.37 35.21 -20.39
C PHE A 132 -26.45 33.76 -19.91
N CYS A 133 -27.58 33.08 -20.14
CA CYS A 133 -27.73 31.67 -19.77
C CYS A 133 -26.70 30.79 -20.48
N GLY A 134 -26.46 31.00 -21.79
CA GLY A 134 -25.47 30.22 -22.53
C GLY A 134 -24.04 30.43 -22.03
N LEU A 135 -23.66 31.67 -21.76
CA LEU A 135 -22.36 31.97 -21.17
C LEU A 135 -22.23 31.37 -19.76
N TRP A 136 -23.29 31.46 -18.96
CA TRP A 136 -23.32 30.94 -17.60
C TRP A 136 -23.24 29.40 -17.58
N SER A 137 -23.93 28.70 -18.48
CA SER A 137 -23.78 27.26 -18.69
C SER A 137 -22.33 26.88 -18.96
N ILE A 138 -21.67 27.53 -19.92
CA ILE A 138 -20.26 27.26 -20.26
C ILE A 138 -19.35 27.47 -19.04
N LEU A 139 -19.56 28.55 -18.29
CA LEU A 139 -18.74 28.85 -17.10
C LEU A 139 -18.94 27.82 -15.99
N VAL A 140 -20.19 27.46 -15.69
CA VAL A 140 -20.51 26.51 -14.61
C VAL A 140 -20.05 25.10 -14.98
N GLU A 141 -20.37 24.62 -16.18
CA GLU A 141 -19.94 23.30 -16.67
C GLU A 141 -18.41 23.23 -16.76
N GLY A 142 -17.76 24.28 -17.26
CA GLY A 142 -16.29 24.37 -17.29
C GLY A 142 -15.66 24.33 -15.89
N PHE A 143 -16.28 24.99 -14.91
CA PHE A 143 -15.82 24.94 -13.52
C PHE A 143 -15.98 23.54 -12.90
N PHE A 144 -17.10 22.86 -13.18
CA PHE A 144 -17.29 21.47 -12.75
C PHE A 144 -16.27 20.52 -13.36
N VAL A 145 -15.97 20.68 -14.65
CA VAL A 145 -14.92 19.90 -15.34
C VAL A 145 -13.56 20.06 -14.65
N LEU A 146 -13.19 21.30 -14.29
CA LEU A 146 -11.94 21.56 -13.57
C LEU A 146 -11.92 20.90 -12.18
N ILE A 147 -13.01 21.02 -11.41
CA ILE A 147 -13.10 20.39 -10.09
C ILE A 147 -12.96 18.87 -10.18
N LEU A 148 -13.66 18.25 -11.15
CA LEU A 148 -13.62 16.81 -11.35
C LEU A 148 -12.21 16.33 -11.71
N TYR A 149 -11.52 17.05 -12.60
CA TYR A 149 -10.16 16.72 -13.00
C TYR A 149 -9.16 16.85 -11.84
N ASP A 150 -9.21 17.94 -11.06
CA ASP A 150 -8.20 18.18 -10.03
C ASP A 150 -8.41 17.35 -8.76
N ASN A 151 -9.64 16.93 -8.43
CA ASN A 151 -9.94 16.35 -7.11
C ASN A 151 -10.44 14.90 -7.14
N MET A 152 -10.97 14.44 -8.28
CA MET A 152 -11.77 13.21 -8.30
C MET A 152 -11.20 12.13 -9.22
N THR A 153 -10.16 12.41 -10.01
CA THR A 153 -9.56 11.42 -10.90
C THR A 153 -8.40 10.63 -10.26
N GLU A 154 -7.91 11.01 -9.08
CA GLU A 154 -6.84 10.26 -8.42
C GLU A 154 -7.36 8.91 -7.88
N THR A 155 -6.58 7.85 -8.07
CA THR A 155 -6.95 6.50 -7.64
C THR A 155 -6.10 6.08 -6.46
N VAL A 156 -6.71 5.44 -5.46
CA VAL A 156 -5.95 4.93 -4.29
C VAL A 156 -5.05 3.74 -4.66
N PHE A 157 -5.46 2.92 -5.64
CA PHE A 157 -4.78 1.68 -6.02
C PHE A 157 -3.75 1.91 -7.13
N GLU A 158 -2.65 2.59 -6.78
CA GLU A 158 -1.48 2.75 -7.64
C GLU A 158 -0.43 1.65 -7.39
N THR A 159 0.57 1.57 -8.28
CA THR A 159 1.69 0.62 -8.13
C THR A 159 2.55 0.90 -6.89
N SER A 160 2.56 2.15 -6.41
CA SER A 160 3.19 2.55 -5.14
C SER A 160 2.54 1.84 -3.94
N LEU A 161 1.21 1.81 -3.89
CA LEU A 161 0.46 1.15 -2.81
C LEU A 161 0.78 -0.35 -2.74
N VAL A 162 0.95 -1.02 -3.89
CA VAL A 162 1.34 -2.44 -3.94
C VAL A 162 2.66 -2.66 -3.20
N GLN A 163 3.65 -1.79 -3.45
CA GLN A 163 4.95 -1.89 -2.79
C GLN A 163 4.83 -1.54 -1.29
N GLU A 164 4.07 -0.51 -0.92
CA GLU A 164 3.84 -0.15 0.48
C GLU A 164 3.17 -1.28 1.27
N MET A 165 2.21 -1.99 0.66
CA MET A 165 1.55 -3.13 1.30
C MET A 165 2.49 -4.34 1.43
N LYS A 166 3.36 -4.57 0.43
CA LYS A 166 4.41 -5.60 0.50
C LYS A 166 5.41 -5.30 1.62
N ASP A 167 5.90 -4.06 1.69
CA ASP A 167 6.83 -3.60 2.72
C ASP A 167 6.18 -3.69 4.11
N TRP A 168 4.92 -3.28 4.23
CA TRP A 168 4.17 -3.39 5.47
C TRP A 168 4.04 -4.85 5.94
N ARG A 169 3.70 -5.77 5.04
CA ARG A 169 3.58 -7.20 5.38
C ARG A 169 4.90 -7.74 5.92
N ILE A 170 6.01 -7.39 5.29
CA ILE A 170 7.35 -7.87 5.66
C ILE A 170 7.79 -7.27 6.99
N HIS A 171 7.61 -5.96 7.21
CA HIS A 171 8.08 -5.30 8.43
C HIS A 171 7.18 -5.50 9.65
N PHE A 172 5.87 -5.58 9.44
CA PHE A 172 4.86 -5.57 10.51
C PHE A 172 3.99 -6.81 10.49
N GLY A 173 3.49 -7.22 9.32
CA GLY A 173 2.51 -8.30 9.18
C GLY A 173 2.96 -9.63 9.79
N GLN A 174 4.22 -10.01 9.57
CA GLN A 174 4.81 -11.25 10.09
C GLN A 174 5.70 -11.07 11.32
N ASN A 175 5.86 -9.85 11.80
CA ASN A 175 6.83 -9.55 12.85
C ASN A 175 6.27 -9.95 14.23
N MET A 176 7.08 -10.68 15.01
CA MET A 176 6.73 -11.19 16.33
C MET A 176 6.38 -10.09 17.35
N ASN A 177 6.65 -8.82 17.06
CA ASN A 177 6.23 -7.67 17.89
C ASN A 177 4.75 -7.32 17.75
N TYR A 178 4.10 -7.71 16.66
CA TYR A 178 2.72 -7.33 16.34
C TYR A 178 1.75 -8.51 16.35
N ILE A 179 2.19 -9.67 16.84
CA ILE A 179 1.34 -10.84 17.07
C ILE A 179 0.24 -10.51 18.07
N ASP A 180 -0.95 -11.07 17.85
CA ASP A 180 -2.02 -11.05 18.84
C ASP A 180 -1.60 -11.84 20.09
N GLY A 181 -1.48 -11.16 21.22
CA GLY A 181 -1.06 -11.74 22.49
C GLY A 181 -2.02 -12.81 23.04
N ILE A 182 -3.25 -12.91 22.53
CA ILE A 182 -4.23 -13.93 22.95
C ILE A 182 -4.14 -15.16 22.05
N THR A 183 -4.25 -14.98 20.73
CA THR A 183 -4.30 -16.11 19.78
C THR A 183 -2.92 -16.61 19.36
N GLY A 184 -1.87 -15.80 19.53
CA GLY A 184 -0.53 -16.09 19.04
C GLY A 184 -0.41 -15.99 17.51
N GLN A 185 -1.44 -15.50 16.82
CA GLN A 185 -1.44 -15.40 15.36
C GLN A 185 -0.72 -14.14 14.87
N PRO A 186 0.00 -14.22 13.74
CA PRO A 186 0.61 -13.05 13.12
C PRO A 186 -0.47 -12.04 12.70
N LEU A 187 -0.09 -10.75 12.70
CA LEU A 187 -0.98 -9.66 12.35
C LEU A 187 -1.61 -9.85 10.97
N ILE A 188 -0.84 -10.36 10.01
CA ILE A 188 -1.32 -10.57 8.65
C ILE A 188 -2.47 -11.58 8.58
N MET A 189 -2.46 -12.63 9.39
CA MET A 189 -3.57 -13.59 9.43
C MET A 189 -4.87 -12.94 9.90
N GLY A 190 -4.79 -12.02 10.85
CA GLY A 190 -5.94 -11.26 11.31
C GLY A 190 -6.50 -10.31 10.24
N VAL A 191 -5.63 -9.69 9.43
CA VAL A 191 -6.01 -8.82 8.31
C VAL A 191 -6.66 -9.63 7.18
N CYS A 192 -6.00 -10.69 6.71
CA CYS A 192 -6.53 -11.53 5.64
C CYS A 192 -7.77 -12.34 6.07
N GLY A 193 -7.88 -12.65 7.38
CA GLY A 193 -9.05 -13.26 7.98
C GLY A 193 -10.22 -12.30 8.26
N MET A 194 -10.09 -11.00 7.93
CA MET A 194 -11.09 -9.96 8.19
C MET A 194 -11.55 -9.93 9.67
N SER A 195 -10.60 -10.05 10.59
CA SER A 195 -10.92 -10.03 12.02
C SER A 195 -11.28 -8.61 12.49
N ASN A 196 -12.39 -8.49 13.22
CA ASN A 196 -12.88 -7.20 13.72
C ASN A 196 -12.15 -6.69 14.97
N SER A 197 -11.26 -7.50 15.55
CA SER A 197 -10.59 -7.23 16.84
C SER A 197 -9.09 -6.99 16.68
N LEU A 198 -8.70 -6.32 15.59
CA LEU A 198 -7.31 -5.97 15.31
C LEU A 198 -6.86 -4.79 16.19
N MET A 199 -5.90 -5.04 17.07
CA MET A 199 -5.29 -3.97 17.87
C MET A 199 -4.40 -3.07 17.02
N ASN A 200 -3.72 -3.64 16.03
CA ASN A 200 -2.87 -2.98 15.04
C ASN A 200 -3.35 -3.36 13.63
N GLY A 201 -3.06 -2.56 12.60
CA GLY A 201 -3.34 -2.93 11.20
C GLY A 201 -4.77 -2.62 10.70
N ASN A 202 -5.54 -1.78 11.40
CA ASN A 202 -6.92 -1.45 11.01
C ASN A 202 -7.02 -0.81 9.61
N VAL A 203 -6.06 0.04 9.23
CA VAL A 203 -6.03 0.67 7.89
C VAL A 203 -5.85 -0.40 6.81
N GLN A 204 -4.96 -1.37 7.04
CA GLN A 204 -4.72 -2.47 6.11
C GLN A 204 -5.93 -3.39 6.03
N ALA A 205 -6.61 -3.65 7.14
CA ALA A 205 -7.87 -4.39 7.13
C ALA A 205 -8.96 -3.67 6.33
N GLU A 206 -9.09 -2.35 6.43
CA GLU A 206 -10.07 -1.56 5.66
C GLU A 206 -9.76 -1.56 4.15
N ILE A 207 -8.48 -1.45 3.78
CA ILE A 207 -8.05 -1.57 2.38
C ILE A 207 -8.42 -2.96 1.85
N PHE A 208 -8.08 -4.02 2.59
CA PHE A 208 -8.37 -5.39 2.18
C PHE A 208 -9.87 -5.67 2.13
N GLU A 209 -10.66 -5.14 3.07
CA GLU A 209 -12.12 -5.24 3.06
C GLU A 209 -12.71 -4.57 1.81
N THR A 210 -12.14 -3.43 1.38
CA THR A 210 -12.55 -2.75 0.14
C THR A 210 -12.28 -3.63 -1.09
N LEU A 211 -11.10 -4.27 -1.17
CA LEU A 211 -10.74 -5.22 -2.22
C LEU A 211 -11.72 -6.41 -2.26
N PHE A 212 -11.98 -7.00 -1.09
CA PHE A 212 -12.89 -8.14 -0.94
C PHE A 212 -14.33 -7.78 -1.34
N LYS A 213 -14.85 -6.64 -0.88
CA LYS A 213 -16.19 -6.14 -1.27
C LYS A 213 -16.31 -5.85 -2.75
N TYR A 214 -15.25 -5.37 -3.40
CA TYR A 214 -15.21 -5.17 -4.85
C TYR A 214 -15.23 -6.50 -5.62
N GLY A 215 -14.93 -7.61 -4.96
CA GLY A 215 -14.96 -8.97 -5.51
C GLY A 215 -13.59 -9.48 -5.95
N ILE A 216 -12.51 -8.86 -5.50
CA ILE A 216 -11.14 -9.36 -5.68
C ILE A 216 -10.93 -10.59 -4.78
N ARG A 217 -10.29 -11.63 -5.31
CA ARG A 217 -9.97 -12.86 -4.58
C ARG A 217 -8.51 -13.21 -4.79
N GLU A 218 -7.88 -13.79 -3.78
CA GLU A 218 -6.49 -14.24 -3.82
C GLU A 218 -6.28 -15.36 -4.85
N GLU A 219 -5.12 -15.34 -5.51
CA GLU A 219 -4.65 -16.40 -6.41
C GLU A 219 -4.39 -17.70 -5.60
N GLY A 220 -5.30 -18.68 -5.71
CA GLY A 220 -5.15 -20.00 -5.06
C GLY A 220 -6.45 -20.66 -4.60
N ASN A 221 -7.54 -19.90 -4.48
CA ASN A 221 -8.86 -20.45 -4.20
C ASN A 221 -9.53 -20.84 -5.54
N GLU A 222 -9.12 -21.98 -6.11
CA GLU A 222 -9.49 -22.45 -7.46
C GLU A 222 -10.99 -22.81 -7.63
N ASP A 223 -11.77 -22.79 -6.56
CA ASP A 223 -13.18 -23.14 -6.61
C ASP A 223 -14.00 -21.96 -7.18
N LEU A 224 -14.19 -22.04 -8.51
CA LEU A 224 -15.15 -21.31 -9.33
C LEU A 224 -14.66 -19.98 -9.94
N ARG A 225 -13.91 -20.13 -11.04
CA ARG A 225 -13.52 -19.07 -11.99
C ARG A 225 -14.71 -18.57 -12.84
N TRP A 226 -15.74 -18.05 -12.18
CA TRP A 226 -16.85 -17.29 -12.78
C TRP A 226 -17.05 -16.00 -11.98
N PRO A 227 -17.04 -14.79 -12.59
CA PRO A 227 -16.79 -14.44 -14.00
C PRO A 227 -15.31 -14.07 -14.27
N LEU A 228 -14.95 -13.83 -15.55
CA LEU A 228 -13.67 -13.25 -16.00
C LEU A 228 -13.29 -11.92 -15.32
N LEU A 229 -14.24 -11.27 -14.63
CA LEU A 229 -14.09 -9.97 -13.99
C LEU A 229 -14.78 -9.98 -12.61
N PRO A 230 -14.24 -9.25 -11.61
CA PRO A 230 -14.86 -9.11 -10.29
C PRO A 230 -16.21 -8.40 -10.38
N VAL A 231 -17.07 -8.60 -9.38
CA VAL A 231 -18.45 -8.05 -9.36
C VAL A 231 -18.45 -6.53 -9.50
N GLY A 232 -17.51 -5.85 -8.84
CA GLY A 232 -17.36 -4.40 -8.95
C GLY A 232 -17.02 -3.94 -10.37
N ALA A 233 -16.20 -4.67 -11.10
CA ALA A 233 -15.88 -4.35 -12.49
C ALA A 233 -17.10 -4.48 -13.42
N TRP A 234 -18.00 -5.43 -13.16
CA TRP A 234 -19.26 -5.52 -13.93
C TRP A 234 -20.17 -4.32 -13.69
N LEU A 235 -20.31 -3.89 -12.43
CA LEU A 235 -21.07 -2.69 -12.10
C LEU A 235 -20.44 -1.44 -12.73
N ALA A 236 -19.11 -1.32 -12.69
CA ALA A 236 -18.35 -0.28 -13.36
C ALA A 236 -18.63 -0.22 -14.87
N LEU A 237 -18.62 -1.38 -15.55
CA LEU A 237 -18.93 -1.45 -16.99
C LEU A 237 -20.36 -1.03 -17.31
N ILE A 238 -21.33 -1.38 -16.48
CA ILE A 238 -22.73 -0.96 -16.67
C ILE A 238 -22.86 0.56 -16.51
N ALA A 239 -22.26 1.15 -15.47
CA ALA A 239 -22.31 2.60 -15.29
C ALA A 239 -21.56 3.36 -16.39
N LEU A 240 -20.40 2.85 -16.81
CA LEU A 240 -19.64 3.39 -17.95
C LEU A 240 -20.47 3.32 -19.23
N LEU A 241 -21.20 2.23 -19.48
CA LEU A 241 -22.09 2.11 -20.64
C LEU A 241 -23.20 3.15 -20.62
N VAL A 242 -23.87 3.33 -19.47
CA VAL A 242 -24.91 4.35 -19.28
C VAL A 242 -24.34 5.75 -19.50
N TRP A 243 -23.15 6.03 -18.95
CA TRP A 243 -22.46 7.30 -19.10
C TRP A 243 -22.08 7.57 -20.57
N ILE A 244 -21.48 6.60 -21.26
CA ILE A 244 -21.12 6.71 -22.68
C ILE A 244 -22.36 7.00 -23.53
N PHE A 245 -23.48 6.31 -23.28
CA PHE A 245 -24.72 6.61 -24.00
C PHE A 245 -25.25 8.02 -23.72
N THR A 246 -25.11 8.51 -22.49
CA THR A 246 -25.51 9.87 -22.11
C THR A 246 -24.68 10.91 -22.86
N VAL A 247 -23.35 10.73 -22.91
CA VAL A 247 -22.44 11.61 -23.67
C VAL A 247 -22.72 11.54 -25.18
N LEU A 248 -22.89 10.34 -25.74
CA LEU A 248 -23.18 10.18 -27.17
C LEU A 248 -24.53 10.78 -27.56
N LYS A 249 -25.53 10.71 -26.68
CA LYS A 249 -26.82 11.41 -26.85
C LYS A 249 -26.59 12.93 -26.92
N GLU A 250 -25.81 13.49 -26.00
CA GLU A 250 -25.48 14.92 -25.98
C GLU A 250 -24.75 15.36 -27.26
N MET A 251 -23.71 14.62 -27.66
CA MET A 251 -22.94 14.88 -28.88
C MET A 251 -23.79 14.78 -30.14
N SER A 252 -24.70 13.80 -30.20
CA SER A 252 -25.64 13.62 -31.31
C SER A 252 -26.60 14.81 -31.44
N CYS A 253 -27.13 15.31 -30.31
CA CYS A 253 -27.95 16.53 -30.28
C CYS A 253 -27.19 17.76 -30.76
N ALA A 254 -25.97 17.98 -30.24
CA ALA A 254 -25.12 19.11 -30.65
C ALA A 254 -24.76 19.07 -32.15
N CYS A 255 -24.42 17.88 -32.68
CA CYS A 255 -24.16 17.69 -34.11
C CYS A 255 -25.42 17.88 -34.95
N GLY A 256 -26.57 17.36 -34.49
CA GLY A 256 -27.86 17.51 -35.18
C GLY A 256 -28.25 18.97 -35.35
N PHE A 257 -28.10 19.78 -34.29
CA PHE A 257 -28.30 21.22 -34.33
C PHE A 257 -27.36 21.91 -35.34
N GLY A 258 -26.08 21.57 -35.33
CA GLY A 258 -25.09 22.11 -36.28
C GLY A 258 -25.41 21.77 -37.74
N ILE A 259 -25.83 20.53 -38.01
CA ILE A 259 -26.25 20.08 -39.35
C ILE A 259 -27.51 20.84 -39.79
N ALA A 260 -28.49 21.00 -38.90
CA ALA A 260 -29.72 21.74 -39.18
C ALA A 260 -29.43 23.23 -39.49
N LEU A 261 -28.51 23.86 -38.77
CA LEU A 261 -28.07 25.22 -39.09
C LEU A 261 -27.34 25.31 -40.43
N ALA A 262 -26.52 24.31 -40.76
CA ALA A 262 -25.78 24.27 -42.02
C ALA A 262 -26.67 24.01 -43.23
N SER A 263 -27.82 23.35 -43.06
CA SER A 263 -28.78 23.06 -44.15
C SER A 263 -29.73 24.23 -44.48
N LEU A 264 -29.74 25.29 -43.68
CA LEU A 264 -30.58 26.46 -43.92
C LEU A 264 -30.14 27.24 -45.19
N PRO A 265 -31.11 27.71 -46.01
CA PRO A 265 -30.81 28.52 -47.18
C PRO A 265 -30.19 29.87 -46.79
N ARG A 266 -29.12 30.25 -47.51
CA ARG A 266 -28.30 31.44 -47.22
C ARG A 266 -28.83 32.65 -48.00
N GLY A 267 -29.08 33.75 -47.31
CA GLY A 267 -29.53 35.03 -47.88
C GLY A 267 -28.69 36.22 -47.40
N SER A 268 -28.63 37.28 -48.20
CA SER A 268 -27.93 38.54 -47.88
C SER A 268 -28.78 39.54 -47.08
N GLY A 269 -30.08 39.28 -46.89
CA GLY A 269 -31.04 40.17 -46.23
C GLY A 269 -31.65 39.58 -44.95
N VAL A 270 -32.28 40.46 -44.16
CA VAL A 270 -32.89 40.21 -42.84
C VAL A 270 -33.76 38.95 -42.84
N SER A 271 -33.54 38.10 -41.84
CA SER A 271 -34.30 36.89 -41.55
C SER A 271 -35.75 37.23 -41.19
N GLU A 272 -36.63 37.42 -42.16
CA GLU A 272 -38.06 37.63 -41.90
C GLU A 272 -38.72 36.31 -41.49
N GLY A 273 -39.00 36.18 -40.19
CA GLY A 273 -39.88 35.15 -39.64
C GLY A 273 -41.33 35.55 -39.87
N PHE A 274 -41.94 35.12 -40.97
CA PHE A 274 -43.36 35.38 -41.23
C PHE A 274 -44.24 34.50 -40.31
N ALA A 275 -45.04 35.15 -39.47
CA ALA A 275 -46.02 34.51 -38.60
C ALA A 275 -47.34 34.26 -39.36
N ASN A 276 -47.38 33.27 -40.24
CA ASN A 276 -48.65 32.79 -40.79
C ASN A 276 -49.23 31.72 -39.84
N ALA A 277 -50.36 32.03 -39.21
CA ALA A 277 -51.15 31.14 -38.34
C ALA A 277 -50.49 30.69 -37.00
N GLY A 278 -49.76 31.59 -36.32
CA GLY A 278 -49.27 31.35 -34.96
C GLY A 278 -48.08 30.39 -34.83
N ARG A 279 -47.41 30.05 -35.94
CA ARG A 279 -46.16 29.27 -35.96
C ARG A 279 -45.07 30.04 -36.69
N PHE A 280 -43.86 30.04 -36.12
CA PHE A 280 -42.73 30.75 -36.70
C PHE A 280 -41.99 29.84 -37.71
N HIS A 281 -41.70 30.39 -38.89
CA HIS A 281 -40.92 29.73 -39.92
C HIS A 281 -39.61 30.49 -40.15
N LEU A 282 -38.47 29.79 -40.04
CA LEU A 282 -37.14 30.32 -40.39
C LEU A 282 -36.93 30.20 -41.90
N SER A 283 -36.98 31.32 -42.63
CA SER A 283 -36.95 31.34 -44.11
C SER A 283 -35.55 31.45 -44.68
N THR A 284 -34.71 32.38 -44.19
CA THR A 284 -33.32 32.58 -44.62
C THR A 284 -32.45 33.09 -43.46
N VAL A 285 -31.19 32.64 -43.40
CA VAL A 285 -30.23 33.06 -42.37
C VAL A 285 -28.92 33.52 -43.03
N SER A 286 -28.29 34.55 -42.46
CA SER A 286 -27.00 35.06 -42.93
C SER A 286 -25.85 34.11 -42.56
N LEU A 287 -24.83 34.01 -43.42
CA LEU A 287 -23.66 33.15 -43.19
C LEU A 287 -22.92 33.52 -41.90
N HIS A 288 -22.76 34.83 -41.63
CA HIS A 288 -22.12 35.33 -40.41
C HIS A 288 -22.80 34.78 -39.16
N ARG A 289 -24.14 34.74 -39.15
CA ARG A 289 -24.90 34.25 -38.01
C ARG A 289 -24.76 32.75 -37.80
N VAL A 290 -24.78 31.97 -38.87
CA VAL A 290 -24.53 30.52 -38.81
C VAL A 290 -23.14 30.25 -38.24
N LEU A 291 -22.12 30.99 -38.69
CA LEU A 291 -20.76 30.86 -38.14
C LEU A 291 -20.69 31.23 -36.66
N VAL A 292 -21.35 32.32 -36.24
CA VAL A 292 -21.41 32.72 -34.81
C VAL A 292 -22.07 31.63 -33.97
N LEU A 293 -23.20 31.08 -34.41
CA LEU A 293 -23.89 29.99 -33.68
C LEU A 293 -23.05 28.69 -33.65
N ILE A 294 -22.32 28.38 -34.71
CA ILE A 294 -21.42 27.22 -34.70
C ILE A 294 -20.26 27.46 -33.70
N ILE A 295 -19.60 28.61 -33.77
CA ILE A 295 -18.40 28.91 -32.98
C ILE A 295 -18.70 29.13 -31.50
N PHE A 296 -19.79 29.82 -31.17
CA PHE A 296 -20.10 30.22 -29.78
C PHE A 296 -21.15 29.34 -29.10
N ASN A 297 -21.74 28.38 -29.80
CA ASN A 297 -22.75 27.48 -29.22
C ASN A 297 -22.43 26.01 -29.51
N MET A 298 -22.37 25.60 -30.78
CA MET A 298 -22.15 24.17 -31.10
C MET A 298 -20.76 23.67 -30.67
N LEU A 299 -19.69 24.42 -30.96
CA LEU A 299 -18.33 24.01 -30.59
C LEU A 299 -18.10 23.95 -29.07
N PRO A 300 -18.51 24.94 -28.25
CA PRO A 300 -18.40 24.85 -26.80
C PRO A 300 -19.19 23.68 -26.22
N ARG A 301 -20.43 23.47 -26.66
CA ARG A 301 -21.27 22.34 -26.21
C ARG A 301 -20.62 20.99 -26.52
N LEU A 302 -20.11 20.82 -27.75
CA LEU A 302 -19.42 19.60 -28.14
C LEU A 302 -18.10 19.42 -27.36
N GLY A 303 -17.36 20.50 -27.16
CA GLY A 303 -16.10 20.49 -26.42
C GLY A 303 -16.28 20.11 -24.95
N ILE A 304 -17.26 20.71 -24.28
CA ILE A 304 -17.60 20.39 -22.88
C ILE A 304 -18.07 18.94 -22.78
N ALA A 305 -19.00 18.51 -23.62
CA ALA A 305 -19.50 17.13 -23.61
C ALA A 305 -18.37 16.10 -23.85
N LEU A 306 -17.43 16.40 -24.74
CA LEU A 306 -16.28 15.53 -25.01
C LEU A 306 -15.31 15.48 -23.82
N VAL A 307 -14.90 16.64 -23.29
CA VAL A 307 -13.96 16.72 -22.16
C VAL A 307 -14.56 16.09 -20.91
N LEU A 308 -15.81 16.44 -20.58
CA LEU A 308 -16.54 15.84 -19.46
C LEU A 308 -16.76 14.35 -19.68
N GLY A 309 -17.00 13.91 -20.92
CA GLY A 309 -17.09 12.49 -21.26
C GLY A 309 -15.82 11.71 -20.92
N ILE A 310 -14.64 12.23 -21.32
CA ILE A 310 -13.34 11.62 -21.05
C ILE A 310 -13.05 11.60 -19.53
N ILE A 311 -13.23 12.74 -18.85
CA ILE A 311 -13.00 12.85 -17.40
C ILE A 311 -13.99 11.97 -16.63
N GLY A 312 -15.26 11.95 -17.04
CA GLY A 312 -16.30 11.13 -16.42
C GLY A 312 -16.03 9.63 -16.56
N VAL A 313 -15.47 9.17 -17.70
CA VAL A 313 -15.00 7.79 -17.85
C VAL A 313 -13.89 7.49 -16.84
N HIS A 314 -12.90 8.37 -16.71
CA HIS A 314 -11.80 8.20 -15.75
C HIS A 314 -12.32 8.18 -14.31
N PHE A 315 -13.20 9.12 -13.94
CA PHE A 315 -13.79 9.23 -12.61
C PHE A 315 -14.61 7.98 -12.23
N LEU A 316 -15.48 7.51 -13.13
CA LEU A 316 -16.28 6.30 -12.89
C LEU A 316 -15.40 5.05 -12.82
N ALA A 317 -14.39 4.93 -13.69
CA ALA A 317 -13.46 3.81 -13.66
C ALA A 317 -12.60 3.79 -12.39
N SER A 318 -12.36 4.95 -11.77
CA SER A 318 -11.57 5.10 -10.54
C SER A 318 -12.36 4.86 -9.25
N THR A 319 -13.69 4.74 -9.34
CA THR A 319 -14.56 4.58 -8.17
C THR A 319 -14.51 3.13 -7.64
N THR A 320 -14.05 2.96 -6.41
CA THR A 320 -13.87 1.64 -5.76
C THR A 320 -15.08 1.20 -4.93
N SER A 321 -15.92 2.16 -4.52
CA SER A 321 -17.17 1.91 -3.79
C SER A 321 -18.32 1.59 -4.75
N LEU A 322 -18.92 0.41 -4.59
CA LEU A 322 -20.02 -0.05 -5.45
C LEU A 322 -21.27 0.85 -5.36
N SER A 323 -21.55 1.40 -4.17
CA SER A 323 -22.68 2.29 -3.94
C SER A 323 -22.51 3.62 -4.67
N ASP A 324 -21.29 4.15 -4.65
CA ASP A 324 -21.00 5.47 -5.20
C ASP A 324 -20.94 5.46 -6.71
N LEU A 325 -20.67 4.30 -7.33
CA LEU A 325 -20.51 4.16 -8.76
C LEU A 325 -21.79 4.52 -9.55
N ILE A 326 -22.97 4.15 -9.04
CA ILE A 326 -24.26 4.55 -9.64
C ILE A 326 -24.56 6.02 -9.33
N LEU A 327 -24.31 6.45 -8.09
CA LEU A 327 -24.54 7.82 -7.66
C LEU A 327 -23.72 8.83 -8.48
N ASN A 328 -22.44 8.50 -8.72
CA ASN A 328 -21.51 9.28 -9.50
C ASN A 328 -21.92 9.36 -10.97
N ALA A 329 -22.43 8.26 -11.55
CA ALA A 329 -22.91 8.27 -12.94
C ALA A 329 -24.13 9.19 -13.11
N VAL A 330 -25.08 9.13 -12.17
CA VAL A 330 -26.26 10.03 -12.17
C VAL A 330 -25.84 11.48 -11.92
N ALA A 331 -24.89 11.73 -11.01
CA ALA A 331 -24.40 13.09 -10.75
C ALA A 331 -23.74 13.71 -12.00
N LEU A 332 -22.96 12.93 -12.75
CA LEU A 332 -22.38 13.37 -14.01
C LEU A 332 -23.45 13.68 -15.08
N GLU A 333 -24.54 12.89 -15.13
CA GLU A 333 -25.69 13.20 -16.00
C GLU A 333 -26.33 14.54 -15.61
N VAL A 334 -26.50 14.82 -14.32
CA VAL A 334 -27.02 16.10 -13.84
C VAL A 334 -26.13 17.27 -14.30
N VAL A 335 -24.80 17.11 -14.25
CA VAL A 335 -23.86 18.14 -14.73
C VAL A 335 -24.03 18.41 -16.22
N LEU A 336 -24.20 17.35 -17.04
CA LEU A 336 -24.45 17.50 -18.49
C LEU A 336 -25.77 18.20 -18.82
N CYS A 337 -26.74 18.23 -17.90
CA CYS A 337 -28.06 18.82 -18.12
C CYS A 337 -28.26 20.17 -17.38
N ILE A 338 -27.18 20.81 -16.93
CA ILE A 338 -27.23 22.11 -16.23
C ILE A 338 -27.80 23.20 -17.14
N ASP A 339 -27.50 23.15 -18.43
CA ASP A 339 -28.06 24.03 -19.44
C ASP A 339 -29.59 23.98 -19.49
N ASP A 340 -30.19 22.79 -19.49
CA ASP A 340 -31.64 22.60 -19.49
C ASP A 340 -32.28 23.18 -18.22
N LEU A 341 -31.60 23.02 -17.07
CA LEU A 341 -32.04 23.61 -15.80
C LEU A 341 -32.00 25.15 -15.83
N PHE A 342 -30.93 25.73 -16.36
CA PHE A 342 -30.82 27.18 -16.49
C PHE A 342 -31.84 27.74 -17.47
N PHE A 343 -32.13 27.03 -18.57
CA PHE A 343 -33.22 27.41 -19.46
C PHE A 343 -34.56 27.47 -18.72
N ALA A 344 -34.90 26.39 -18.01
CA ALA A 344 -36.19 26.27 -17.32
C ALA A 344 -36.40 27.35 -16.24
N VAL A 345 -35.33 27.79 -15.58
CA VAL A 345 -35.41 28.73 -14.44
C VAL A 345 -35.18 30.18 -14.85
N LEU A 346 -34.17 30.46 -15.68
CA LEU A 346 -33.69 31.82 -15.93
C LEU A 346 -34.29 32.45 -17.20
N VAL A 347 -34.76 31.65 -18.14
CA VAL A 347 -35.29 32.16 -19.42
C VAL A 347 -36.79 32.51 -19.27
N PRO A 348 -37.26 33.68 -19.77
CA PRO A 348 -38.67 34.05 -19.69
C PRO A 348 -39.62 33.05 -20.38
N ARG A 349 -40.84 32.90 -19.86
CA ARG A 349 -41.87 31.99 -20.41
C ARG A 349 -42.22 32.26 -21.89
N ARG A 350 -42.11 33.52 -22.33
CA ARG A 350 -42.33 33.89 -23.74
C ARG A 350 -41.36 33.22 -24.69
N VAL A 351 -40.09 33.10 -24.29
CA VAL A 351 -39.07 32.39 -25.09
C VAL A 351 -39.39 30.90 -25.12
N HIS A 352 -39.85 30.31 -24.01
CA HIS A 352 -40.30 28.91 -23.98
C HIS A 352 -41.43 28.63 -24.97
N GLU A 353 -42.45 29.50 -24.99
CA GLU A 353 -43.57 29.40 -25.93
C GLU A 353 -43.11 29.60 -27.38
N THR A 354 -42.20 30.54 -27.60
CA THR A 354 -41.64 30.83 -28.93
C THR A 354 -40.85 29.65 -29.46
N VAL A 355 -39.94 29.06 -28.67
CA VAL A 355 -39.18 27.87 -29.05
C VAL A 355 -40.10 26.69 -29.37
N LYS A 356 -41.13 26.44 -28.54
CA LYS A 356 -42.13 25.39 -28.78
C LYS A 356 -42.98 25.62 -30.02
N SER A 357 -43.15 26.87 -30.44
CA SER A 357 -43.94 27.23 -31.63
C SER A 357 -43.12 27.27 -32.93
N LEU A 358 -41.82 27.01 -32.87
CA LEU A 358 -40.97 26.89 -34.06
C LEU A 358 -41.34 25.64 -34.86
N LYS A 359 -41.50 25.81 -36.18
CA LYS A 359 -41.66 24.66 -37.07
C LYS A 359 -40.35 23.85 -37.14
N PRO A 360 -40.42 22.51 -37.23
CA PRO A 360 -39.26 21.68 -37.47
C PRO A 360 -38.50 22.11 -38.73
N LEU A 361 -37.17 22.04 -38.71
CA LEU A 361 -36.34 22.40 -39.86
C LEU A 361 -36.17 21.20 -40.80
N PRO A 362 -36.44 21.35 -42.11
CA PRO A 362 -36.17 20.30 -43.07
C PRO A 362 -34.67 20.15 -43.29
N VAL A 363 -34.13 18.99 -42.92
CA VAL A 363 -32.74 18.59 -43.14
C VAL A 363 -32.69 17.71 -44.39
N LYS A 364 -31.97 18.16 -45.41
CA LYS A 364 -31.72 17.38 -46.62
C LYS A 364 -30.70 16.29 -46.32
N LEU A 365 -31.16 15.07 -46.12
CA LEU A 365 -30.29 13.91 -46.03
C LEU A 365 -29.73 13.57 -47.41
N TRP A 366 -28.40 13.47 -47.50
CA TRP A 366 -27.76 13.18 -48.77
C TRP A 366 -28.09 11.76 -49.29
N ARG A 367 -28.36 10.78 -48.39
CA ARG A 367 -28.79 9.40 -48.74
C ARG A 367 -29.57 8.72 -47.58
N PRO A 368 -30.57 7.85 -47.85
CA PRO A 368 -31.39 7.20 -46.81
C PRO A 368 -30.63 6.20 -45.92
N TRP A 369 -29.59 5.55 -46.45
CA TRP A 369 -28.73 4.65 -45.67
C TRP A 369 -27.96 5.34 -44.53
N VAL A 370 -27.88 6.68 -44.51
CA VAL A 370 -27.11 7.46 -43.52
C VAL A 370 -27.77 7.35 -42.15
N LEU A 371 -29.09 7.21 -42.09
CA LEU A 371 -29.83 7.01 -40.83
C LEU A 371 -29.59 5.62 -40.22
N GLN A 372 -29.65 4.56 -41.05
CA GLN A 372 -29.31 3.21 -40.61
C GLN A 372 -27.83 3.11 -40.22
N ALA A 373 -26.95 3.74 -41.00
CA ALA A 373 -25.54 3.86 -40.68
C ALA A 373 -25.29 4.67 -39.41
N ARG A 374 -26.14 5.67 -39.07
CA ARG A 374 -26.03 6.45 -37.82
C ARG A 374 -26.24 5.58 -36.59
N GLN A 375 -27.31 4.78 -36.56
CA GLN A 375 -27.57 3.88 -35.43
C GLN A 375 -26.47 2.83 -35.27
N ALA A 376 -26.04 2.23 -36.38
CA ALA A 376 -24.91 1.30 -36.39
C ALA A 376 -23.61 1.97 -35.94
N PHE A 377 -23.36 3.22 -36.38
CA PHE A 377 -22.19 4.00 -35.99
C PHE A 377 -22.19 4.32 -34.49
N ILE A 378 -23.32 4.78 -33.93
CA ILE A 378 -23.44 5.05 -32.49
C ILE A 378 -23.18 3.78 -31.69
N PHE A 379 -23.75 2.64 -32.10
CA PHE A 379 -23.54 1.36 -31.44
C PHE A 379 -22.07 0.90 -31.49
N ILE A 380 -21.43 0.99 -32.67
CA ILE A 380 -20.02 0.64 -32.84
C ILE A 380 -19.13 1.58 -32.02
N LEU A 381 -19.44 2.88 -32.02
CA LEU A 381 -18.71 3.89 -31.26
C LEU A 381 -18.85 3.65 -29.75
N SER A 382 -20.07 3.37 -29.25
CA SER A 382 -20.29 3.07 -27.83
C SER A 382 -19.54 1.80 -27.40
N LEU A 383 -19.56 0.76 -28.23
CA LEU A 383 -18.82 -0.48 -27.95
C LEU A 383 -17.31 -0.22 -27.95
N THR A 384 -16.81 0.56 -28.90
CA THR A 384 -15.39 0.94 -28.98
C THR A 384 -14.96 1.75 -27.77
N CYS A 385 -15.74 2.75 -27.37
CA CYS A 385 -15.50 3.55 -26.17
C CYS A 385 -15.54 2.70 -24.89
N LEU A 386 -16.49 1.76 -24.79
CA LEU A 386 -16.59 0.86 -23.63
C LEU A 386 -15.36 -0.05 -23.54
N VAL A 387 -14.97 -0.70 -24.64
CA VAL A 387 -13.79 -1.56 -24.70
C VAL A 387 -12.52 -0.76 -24.41
N ALA A 388 -12.39 0.45 -24.97
CA ALA A 388 -11.27 1.34 -24.69
C ALA A 388 -11.23 1.75 -23.21
N SER A 389 -12.37 2.12 -22.62
CA SER A 389 -12.48 2.48 -21.19
C SER A 389 -12.11 1.30 -20.29
N HIS A 390 -12.52 0.09 -20.68
CA HIS A 390 -12.13 -1.13 -19.98
C HIS A 390 -10.61 -1.35 -20.02
N ILE A 391 -10.01 -1.33 -21.22
CA ILE A 391 -8.58 -1.63 -21.39
C ILE A 391 -7.69 -0.54 -20.79
N LEU A 392 -8.05 0.73 -20.96
CA LEU A 392 -7.20 1.87 -20.59
C LEU A 392 -7.39 2.35 -19.15
N CYS A 393 -8.57 2.18 -18.55
CA CYS A 393 -8.89 2.73 -17.23
C CYS A 393 -9.23 1.63 -16.21
N LEU A 394 -10.21 0.76 -16.53
CA LEU A 394 -10.71 -0.21 -15.56
C LEU A 394 -9.75 -1.39 -15.32
N GLN A 395 -9.14 -1.93 -16.38
CA GLN A 395 -8.23 -3.08 -16.28
C GLN A 395 -6.97 -2.76 -15.46
N PRO A 396 -6.29 -1.61 -15.64
CA PRO A 396 -5.18 -1.22 -14.77
C PRO A 396 -5.59 -1.14 -13.30
N LEU A 397 -6.75 -0.56 -12.99
CA LEU A 397 -7.26 -0.50 -11.61
C LEU A 397 -7.47 -1.90 -11.04
N VAL A 398 -8.16 -2.78 -11.76
CA VAL A 398 -8.43 -4.16 -11.31
C VAL A 398 -7.13 -4.93 -11.12
N ASN A 399 -6.16 -4.79 -12.04
CA ASN A 399 -4.86 -5.43 -11.91
C ASN A 399 -4.11 -4.95 -10.67
N ASN A 400 -4.10 -3.63 -10.41
CA ASN A 400 -3.45 -3.07 -9.21
C ASN A 400 -4.15 -3.52 -7.93
N MET A 401 -5.48 -3.58 -7.92
CA MET A 401 -6.27 -4.11 -6.80
C MET A 401 -5.93 -5.59 -6.54
N GLN A 402 -5.81 -6.40 -7.59
CA GLN A 402 -5.38 -7.80 -7.49
C GLN A 402 -3.96 -7.90 -6.94
N SER A 403 -2.99 -7.18 -7.52
CA SER A 403 -1.61 -7.18 -7.04
C SER A 403 -1.48 -6.66 -5.59
N THR A 404 -2.35 -5.73 -5.17
CA THR A 404 -2.42 -5.27 -3.78
C THR A 404 -2.93 -6.38 -2.87
N ALA A 405 -4.01 -7.07 -3.26
CA ALA A 405 -4.53 -8.22 -2.50
C ALA A 405 -3.48 -9.32 -2.37
N ASP A 406 -2.78 -9.62 -3.46
CA ASP A 406 -1.75 -10.66 -3.48
C ASP A 406 -0.54 -10.25 -2.62
N ALA A 407 -0.05 -9.00 -2.75
CA ALA A 407 1.04 -8.48 -1.92
C ALA A 407 0.73 -8.60 -0.41
N MET A 408 -0.53 -8.39 -0.03
CA MET A 408 -0.97 -8.52 1.36
C MET A 408 -1.13 -9.98 1.78
N CYS A 409 -1.88 -10.78 1.04
CA CYS A 409 -2.44 -12.03 1.56
C CYS A 409 -2.10 -13.30 0.78
N SER A 410 -1.49 -13.23 -0.41
CA SER A 410 -1.08 -14.44 -1.13
C SER A 410 0.13 -15.12 -0.49
N GLY A 411 0.42 -16.37 -0.86
CA GLY A 411 1.54 -17.12 -0.32
C GLY A 411 1.33 -17.51 1.15
N VAL A 412 2.42 -17.57 1.92
CA VAL A 412 2.38 -18.07 3.31
C VAL A 412 2.13 -16.92 4.27
N THR A 413 1.06 -17.04 5.06
CA THR A 413 0.65 -16.04 6.07
C THR A 413 0.82 -16.54 7.50
N ASN A 414 0.96 -17.85 7.73
CA ASN A 414 0.94 -18.48 9.05
C ASN A 414 2.32 -18.71 9.69
N PHE A 415 3.28 -17.82 9.45
CA PHE A 415 4.58 -17.85 10.13
C PHE A 415 4.83 -16.51 10.81
N THR A 416 5.76 -16.47 11.74
CA THR A 416 6.22 -15.23 12.36
C THR A 416 7.73 -15.16 12.28
N TYR A 417 8.29 -13.96 12.42
CA TYR A 417 9.74 -13.80 12.48
C TYR A 417 10.17 -12.79 13.54
N PHE A 418 11.42 -12.92 13.96
CA PHE A 418 12.10 -11.91 14.77
C PHE A 418 13.58 -11.82 14.38
N GLU A 419 14.21 -10.71 14.72
CA GLU A 419 15.66 -10.53 14.60
C GLU A 419 16.31 -10.62 15.98
N ASP A 420 17.40 -11.37 16.11
CA ASP A 420 18.21 -11.36 17.33
C ASP A 420 19.15 -10.15 17.38
N ALA A 421 19.82 -9.95 18.52
CA ALA A 421 20.76 -8.83 18.68
C ALA A 421 21.99 -8.90 17.74
N ALA A 422 22.30 -10.06 17.15
CA ALA A 422 23.35 -10.20 16.13
C ALA A 422 22.84 -9.85 14.72
N GLY A 423 21.52 -9.64 14.56
CA GLY A 423 20.85 -9.32 13.30
C GLY A 423 20.53 -10.54 12.45
N LEU A 424 20.41 -11.73 13.05
CA LEU A 424 19.91 -12.93 12.39
C LEU A 424 18.38 -12.98 12.43
N ALA A 425 17.76 -13.27 11.30
CA ALA A 425 16.31 -13.40 11.18
C ALA A 425 15.91 -14.85 11.44
N TYR A 426 15.07 -15.06 12.44
CA TYR A 426 14.52 -16.36 12.82
C TYR A 426 13.06 -16.46 12.36
N ILE A 427 12.73 -17.53 11.63
CA ILE A 427 11.38 -17.83 11.13
C ILE A 427 10.76 -18.95 11.99
N LEU A 428 9.53 -18.74 12.43
CA LEU A 428 8.74 -19.63 13.27
C LEU A 428 7.43 -20.00 12.55
N GLY A 429 7.22 -21.27 12.20
CA GLY A 429 5.99 -21.74 11.55
C GLY A 429 6.08 -23.16 11.00
N ASP A 430 4.93 -23.82 10.81
CA ASP A 430 4.81 -25.26 10.50
C ASP A 430 5.10 -25.63 9.03
N SER A 431 5.21 -24.66 8.12
CA SER A 431 5.22 -24.95 6.68
C SER A 431 6.31 -24.17 5.97
N LEU A 432 7.40 -24.85 5.60
CA LEU A 432 8.33 -24.42 4.55
C LEU A 432 9.03 -25.64 3.92
N ASP A 433 8.24 -26.67 3.62
CA ASP A 433 8.67 -27.73 2.71
C ASP A 433 8.56 -27.23 1.26
N ALA A 434 9.68 -27.28 0.55
CA ALA A 434 9.87 -26.97 -0.87
C ALA A 434 9.71 -25.49 -1.29
N LEU A 435 10.85 -24.81 -1.48
CA LEU A 435 10.91 -23.54 -2.20
C LEU A 435 11.60 -23.73 -3.57
N PRO A 436 10.94 -23.35 -4.69
CA PRO A 436 11.54 -23.29 -6.02
C PRO A 436 12.51 -22.09 -6.17
N LYS A 437 13.31 -22.11 -7.24
CA LYS A 437 14.47 -21.25 -7.50
C LYS A 437 14.15 -20.17 -8.54
N ASN A 438 14.43 -18.90 -8.21
CA ASN A 438 15.04 -17.83 -9.06
C ASN A 438 14.62 -16.39 -8.67
N SER A 439 15.59 -15.49 -8.42
CA SER A 439 15.70 -14.12 -9.00
C SER A 439 16.32 -13.05 -8.06
N GLY A 440 17.15 -12.21 -8.68
CA GLY A 440 17.00 -10.74 -8.69
C GLY A 440 17.45 -9.90 -7.48
N GLU A 441 18.63 -9.29 -7.58
CA GLU A 441 19.19 -8.35 -6.59
C GLU A 441 18.41 -7.02 -6.48
N GLY A 442 17.93 -6.71 -5.28
CA GLY A 442 17.56 -5.38 -4.82
C GLY A 442 18.20 -5.09 -3.45
N TYR A 443 18.51 -3.82 -3.17
CA TYR A 443 19.16 -3.32 -1.95
C TYR A 443 18.29 -3.43 -0.68
N ALA A 444 17.59 -4.56 -0.49
CA ALA A 444 16.84 -4.83 0.73
C ALA A 444 17.76 -5.46 1.79
N SER A 445 17.50 -5.15 3.07
CA SER A 445 18.22 -5.77 4.18
C SER A 445 18.08 -7.30 4.15
N TYR A 446 19.06 -8.00 4.71
CA TYR A 446 19.06 -9.46 4.84
C TYR A 446 17.76 -9.98 5.48
N ALA A 447 17.31 -9.33 6.55
CA ALA A 447 16.08 -9.73 7.25
C ALA A 447 14.84 -9.57 6.37
N TYR A 448 14.74 -8.45 5.63
CA TYR A 448 13.67 -8.26 4.65
C TYR A 448 13.64 -9.38 3.61
N ARG A 449 14.81 -9.72 3.05
CA ARG A 449 14.95 -10.82 2.06
C ARG A 449 14.59 -12.19 2.64
N ALA A 450 14.95 -12.43 3.91
CA ALA A 450 14.61 -13.67 4.60
C ALA A 450 13.09 -13.83 4.80
N VAL A 451 12.40 -12.75 5.18
CA VAL A 451 10.94 -12.76 5.37
C VAL A 451 10.21 -12.81 4.03
N LEU A 452 10.70 -12.08 3.02
CA LEU A 452 10.17 -12.13 1.66
C LEU A 452 10.22 -13.56 1.10
N GLN A 453 11.35 -14.25 1.28
CA GLN A 453 11.50 -15.64 0.90
C GLN A 453 10.56 -16.57 1.69
N ALA A 454 10.42 -16.36 3.01
CA ALA A 454 9.51 -17.16 3.83
C ALA A 454 8.03 -16.95 3.45
N SER A 455 7.67 -15.75 2.97
CA SER A 455 6.31 -15.41 2.53
C SER A 455 5.91 -16.03 1.20
N GLN A 456 6.87 -16.53 0.41
CA GLN A 456 6.65 -17.06 -0.94
C GLN A 456 6.04 -16.05 -1.93
N LEU A 457 6.18 -14.74 -1.65
CA LEU A 457 5.72 -13.69 -2.56
C LEU A 457 6.67 -13.48 -3.74
N GLU A 458 7.96 -13.67 -3.49
CA GLU A 458 9.00 -13.51 -4.50
C GLU A 458 10.09 -14.55 -4.24
N GLU A 459 10.62 -15.09 -5.31
CA GLU A 459 11.71 -16.05 -5.27
C GLU A 459 13.03 -15.29 -5.03
N VAL A 460 13.65 -15.51 -3.87
CA VAL A 460 14.91 -14.87 -3.48
C VAL A 460 16.03 -15.91 -3.45
N GLU A 461 17.16 -15.63 -4.09
CA GLU A 461 18.37 -16.46 -3.98
C GLU A 461 19.39 -15.88 -2.97
N PRO A 462 20.15 -16.73 -2.24
CA PRO A 462 20.03 -18.19 -2.13
C PRO A 462 18.83 -18.64 -1.27
N PRO A 463 18.35 -19.90 -1.39
CA PRO A 463 17.30 -20.46 -0.53
C PRO A 463 17.76 -20.56 0.94
N GLY A 464 16.83 -20.41 1.88
CA GLY A 464 17.09 -20.62 3.31
C GLY A 464 17.80 -19.44 3.99
N LEU A 465 17.43 -18.20 3.64
CA LEU A 465 17.97 -16.99 4.26
C LEU A 465 17.55 -16.85 5.72
N GLY A 466 16.35 -17.29 6.10
CA GLY A 466 15.88 -17.29 7.49
C GLY A 466 16.36 -18.52 8.26
N ALA A 467 16.89 -18.31 9.47
CA ALA A 467 17.15 -19.40 10.41
C ALA A 467 15.81 -19.97 10.90
N GLN A 468 15.65 -21.28 10.90
CA GLN A 468 14.39 -21.93 11.27
C GLN A 468 14.53 -22.67 12.59
N ILE A 469 13.49 -22.59 13.42
CA ILE A 469 13.38 -23.33 14.68
C ILE A 469 12.29 -24.38 14.50
N LEU A 470 12.68 -25.63 14.22
CA LEU A 470 11.72 -26.71 13.90
C LEU A 470 11.10 -27.37 15.14
N ASN A 471 11.72 -27.23 16.30
CA ASN A 471 11.19 -27.86 17.51
C ASN A 471 10.24 -26.88 18.22
N HIS A 472 8.95 -27.22 18.29
CA HIS A 472 7.96 -26.44 19.04
C HIS A 472 8.34 -26.26 20.52
N GLU A 473 9.11 -27.18 21.12
CA GLU A 473 9.64 -27.02 22.48
C GLU A 473 10.69 -25.89 22.59
N LEU A 474 11.32 -25.51 21.47
CA LEU A 474 12.26 -24.39 21.38
C LEU A 474 11.56 -23.04 21.12
N LEU A 475 10.22 -22.99 21.05
CA LEU A 475 9.50 -21.71 20.94
C LEU A 475 9.74 -20.81 22.16
N GLY A 476 9.85 -21.39 23.35
CA GLY A 476 10.25 -20.65 24.56
C GLY A 476 11.65 -20.05 24.45
N LEU A 477 12.56 -20.76 23.78
CA LEU A 477 13.92 -20.29 23.49
C LEU A 477 13.92 -19.15 22.45
N ALA A 478 13.02 -19.20 21.46
CA ALA A 478 12.82 -18.10 20.50
C ALA A 478 12.36 -16.81 21.19
N MET A 479 11.38 -16.91 22.09
CA MET A 479 10.90 -15.76 22.88
C MET A 479 11.98 -15.18 23.78
N GLN A 480 12.80 -16.04 24.41
CA GLN A 480 13.96 -15.59 25.16
C GLN A 480 14.95 -14.86 24.26
N LEU A 481 15.43 -15.50 23.19
CA LEU A 481 16.41 -14.93 22.24
C LEU A 481 15.99 -13.56 21.71
N LYS A 482 14.71 -13.38 21.35
CA LYS A 482 14.17 -12.08 20.91
C LYS A 482 14.37 -10.97 21.94
N SER A 483 14.23 -11.30 23.22
CA SER A 483 14.30 -10.32 24.31
C SER A 483 15.72 -10.02 24.81
N LEU A 484 16.70 -10.83 24.40
CA LEU A 484 18.08 -10.68 24.90
C LEU A 484 18.79 -9.53 24.21
N GLU A 485 19.46 -8.71 25.02
CA GLU A 485 20.45 -7.77 24.51
C GLU A 485 21.68 -8.51 23.96
N PHE A 486 22.54 -7.80 23.22
CA PHE A 486 23.69 -8.42 22.54
C PHE A 486 24.61 -9.23 23.46
N GLU A 487 24.92 -8.70 24.64
CA GLU A 487 25.75 -9.39 25.64
C GLU A 487 25.05 -10.66 26.17
N GLU A 488 23.77 -10.54 26.53
CA GLU A 488 22.98 -11.65 27.07
C GLU A 488 22.79 -12.76 26.05
N ARG A 489 22.58 -12.39 24.77
CA ARG A 489 22.55 -13.33 23.64
C ARG A 489 23.84 -14.13 23.55
N ASN A 490 24.99 -13.48 23.69
CA ASN A 490 26.29 -14.17 23.64
C ASN A 490 26.56 -15.00 24.91
N LYS A 491 25.98 -14.65 26.06
CA LYS A 491 25.97 -15.52 27.26
C LYS A 491 25.09 -16.76 27.06
N PHE A 492 23.97 -16.59 26.36
CA PHE A 492 23.01 -17.65 26.10
C PHE A 492 23.50 -18.68 25.09
N TRP A 493 24.40 -18.31 24.18
CA TRP A 493 24.84 -19.19 23.09
C TRP A 493 25.55 -20.47 23.60
N PRO A 494 25.07 -21.68 23.23
CA PRO A 494 25.44 -22.91 23.94
C PRO A 494 26.77 -23.52 23.52
N LEU A 495 27.34 -23.11 22.37
CA LEU A 495 28.52 -23.73 21.79
C LEU A 495 29.55 -22.69 21.37
N CYS A 496 30.83 -22.99 21.59
CA CYS A 496 31.91 -22.23 20.99
C CYS A 496 32.24 -22.80 19.59
N GLN A 497 31.42 -22.45 18.61
CA GLN A 497 31.60 -22.88 17.23
C GLN A 497 31.11 -21.79 16.27
N ASP A 498 31.74 -21.68 15.11
CA ASP A 498 31.29 -20.82 14.02
C ASP A 498 29.90 -21.22 13.52
N LEU A 499 29.03 -20.25 13.22
CA LEU A 499 27.62 -20.51 12.89
C LEU A 499 27.42 -21.22 11.54
N ASP A 500 28.43 -21.24 10.68
CA ASP A 500 28.45 -22.05 9.45
C ASP A 500 28.72 -23.54 9.71
N ASN A 501 28.99 -23.93 10.96
CA ASN A 501 29.19 -25.34 11.31
C ASN A 501 27.86 -26.12 11.28
N PRO A 502 27.81 -27.29 10.63
CA PRO A 502 26.59 -28.09 10.51
C PRO A 502 26.06 -28.65 11.84
N ILE A 503 26.85 -28.59 12.94
CA ILE A 503 26.43 -29.09 14.25
C ILE A 503 25.13 -28.45 14.74
N TYR A 504 24.86 -27.18 14.38
CA TYR A 504 23.65 -26.46 14.77
C TYR A 504 22.37 -27.04 14.18
N ALA A 505 22.43 -27.68 13.01
CA ALA A 505 21.28 -28.39 12.45
C ALA A 505 20.86 -29.56 13.36
N GLY A 506 21.81 -30.21 14.03
CA GLY A 506 21.54 -31.26 15.02
C GLY A 506 20.82 -30.76 16.28
N PHE A 507 20.85 -29.46 16.56
CA PHE A 507 20.11 -28.81 17.66
C PHE A 507 18.73 -28.30 17.24
N GLY A 508 18.28 -28.59 16.01
CA GLY A 508 16.98 -28.11 15.50
C GLY A 508 17.00 -26.68 14.95
N LEU A 509 18.19 -26.08 14.79
CA LEU A 509 18.39 -24.78 14.13
C LEU A 509 18.76 -25.01 12.66
N VAL A 510 17.76 -25.04 11.79
CA VAL A 510 17.94 -25.29 10.36
C VAL A 510 18.27 -23.99 9.63
N ASN A 511 19.08 -24.07 8.58
CA ASN A 511 19.54 -22.93 7.76
C ASN A 511 20.33 -21.85 8.51
N LEU A 512 20.74 -22.08 9.77
CA LEU A 512 21.49 -21.09 10.56
C LEU A 512 22.80 -20.68 9.88
N GLY A 513 23.53 -21.62 9.28
CA GLY A 513 24.75 -21.31 8.54
C GLY A 513 24.48 -20.44 7.31
N THR A 514 23.43 -20.74 6.54
CA THR A 514 23.03 -19.94 5.38
C THR A 514 22.60 -18.53 5.79
N ALA A 515 21.81 -18.42 6.86
CA ALA A 515 21.40 -17.17 7.48
C ALA A 515 22.62 -16.34 7.93
N ALA A 516 23.58 -16.97 8.61
CA ALA A 516 24.83 -16.32 9.04
C ALA A 516 25.64 -15.82 7.84
N MET A 517 25.81 -16.64 6.79
CA MET A 517 26.54 -16.20 5.59
C MET A 517 25.85 -15.06 4.86
N ALA A 518 24.52 -15.07 4.80
CA ALA A 518 23.76 -13.98 4.20
C ALA A 518 23.88 -12.68 5.02
N LYS A 519 23.87 -12.76 6.36
CA LYS A 519 24.14 -11.61 7.21
C LYS A 519 25.59 -11.11 7.07
N LEU A 520 26.56 -12.01 6.95
CA LEU A 520 27.95 -11.64 6.68
C LEU A 520 28.12 -10.92 5.33
N ARG A 521 27.36 -11.30 4.29
CA ARG A 521 27.37 -10.58 3.00
C ARG A 521 26.85 -9.16 3.13
N GLU A 522 25.87 -8.92 4.00
CA GLU A 522 25.41 -7.56 4.30
C GLU A 522 26.47 -6.75 5.08
N LEU A 523 27.10 -7.37 6.09
CA LEU A 523 28.10 -6.71 6.92
C LEU A 523 29.40 -6.41 6.16
N ILE A 524 29.83 -7.31 5.27
CA ILE A 524 31.06 -7.18 4.48
C ILE A 524 30.80 -7.63 3.04
N PRO A 525 30.20 -6.77 2.20
CA PRO A 525 29.91 -7.11 0.81
C PRO A 525 31.17 -7.47 0.01
N GLU A 526 32.29 -6.80 0.30
CA GLU A 526 33.57 -6.96 -0.41
C GLU A 526 34.18 -8.37 -0.29
N ALA A 527 33.87 -9.09 0.80
CA ALA A 527 34.43 -10.40 1.07
C ALA A 527 33.73 -11.53 0.29
N GLY A 528 32.51 -11.30 -0.23
CA GLY A 528 31.69 -12.34 -0.86
C GLY A 528 31.58 -13.64 -0.03
N PRO A 529 31.25 -13.58 1.28
CA PRO A 529 31.48 -14.69 2.18
C PRO A 529 30.73 -15.96 1.81
N THR A 530 31.44 -17.08 1.88
CA THR A 530 30.92 -18.45 1.69
C THR A 530 31.06 -19.31 2.95
N SER A 531 31.95 -18.93 3.86
CA SER A 531 32.18 -19.55 5.17
C SER A 531 32.78 -18.52 6.14
N CYS A 532 32.78 -18.82 7.43
CA CYS A 532 33.46 -18.01 8.43
C CYS A 532 34.95 -17.85 8.13
N GLN A 533 35.60 -18.89 7.59
CA GLN A 533 37.00 -18.84 7.18
C GLN A 533 37.29 -17.75 6.13
N SER A 534 36.34 -17.46 5.24
CA SER A 534 36.49 -16.42 4.21
C SER A 534 36.53 -14.99 4.77
N VAL A 535 36.03 -14.78 6.00
CA VAL A 535 36.02 -13.46 6.67
C VAL A 535 37.10 -13.31 7.74
N GLN A 536 37.99 -14.31 7.91
CA GLN A 536 38.99 -14.32 8.98
C GLN A 536 39.87 -13.06 9.01
N SER A 537 40.28 -12.55 7.84
CA SER A 537 41.09 -11.33 7.73
C SER A 537 40.36 -10.08 8.23
N PHE A 538 39.02 -10.06 8.17
CA PHE A 538 38.20 -8.93 8.60
C PHE A 538 37.92 -8.95 10.11
N CYS A 539 37.99 -10.11 10.77
CA CYS A 539 37.82 -10.23 12.23
C CYS A 539 38.78 -9.34 13.03
N PHE A 540 39.92 -8.97 12.43
CA PHE A 540 41.00 -8.23 13.06
C PHE A 540 41.27 -6.87 12.40
N ASN A 541 40.45 -6.46 11.43
CA ASN A 541 40.62 -5.20 10.72
C ASN A 541 40.08 -4.04 11.57
N GLY A 542 40.98 -3.29 12.20
CA GLY A 542 40.61 -2.16 13.07
C GLY A 542 39.96 -0.97 12.35
N SER A 543 39.97 -0.97 11.02
CA SER A 543 39.31 0.06 10.19
C SER A 543 37.79 -0.10 10.16
N LEU A 544 37.26 -1.30 10.48
CA LEU A 544 35.82 -1.54 10.50
C LEU A 544 35.16 -0.90 11.74
N PRO A 545 33.86 -0.55 11.66
CA PRO A 545 33.09 -0.16 12.84
C PRO A 545 33.11 -1.27 13.90
N LEU A 546 33.22 -0.89 15.18
CA LEU A 546 33.30 -1.84 16.29
C LEU A 546 32.08 -2.77 16.33
N GLU A 547 30.88 -2.26 16.06
CA GLU A 547 29.68 -3.10 15.98
C GLU A 547 29.78 -4.19 14.92
N THR A 548 30.36 -3.89 13.76
CA THR A 548 30.59 -4.87 12.70
C THR A 548 31.55 -5.95 13.18
N LEU A 549 32.63 -5.57 13.86
CA LEU A 549 33.60 -6.51 14.44
C LEU A 549 32.96 -7.39 15.52
N TRP A 550 32.11 -6.82 16.38
CA TRP A 550 31.39 -7.60 17.39
C TRP A 550 30.40 -8.58 16.75
N ARG A 551 29.64 -8.17 15.73
CA ARG A 551 28.73 -9.06 15.00
C ARG A 551 29.50 -10.16 14.25
N LEU A 552 30.65 -9.86 13.64
CA LEU A 552 31.53 -10.88 13.05
C LEU A 552 31.94 -11.94 14.07
N ARG A 553 32.34 -11.51 15.27
CA ARG A 553 32.72 -12.43 16.36
C ARG A 553 31.54 -13.23 16.90
N ALA A 554 30.33 -12.65 16.89
CA ALA A 554 29.11 -13.36 17.28
C ALA A 554 28.67 -14.42 16.26
N LEU A 555 28.97 -14.21 14.97
CA LEU A 555 28.68 -15.15 13.88
C LEU A 555 29.80 -16.18 13.66
N CYS A 556 31.06 -15.78 13.85
CA CYS A 556 32.25 -16.59 13.61
C CYS A 556 33.22 -16.56 14.80
N PRO A 557 32.79 -17.00 16.00
CA PRO A 557 33.58 -16.86 17.22
C PRO A 557 34.92 -17.59 17.17
N VAL A 558 34.99 -18.80 16.62
CA VAL A 558 36.24 -19.58 16.56
C VAL A 558 37.17 -18.98 15.52
N THR A 559 36.68 -18.70 14.32
CA THR A 559 37.50 -18.07 13.26
C THR A 559 38.03 -16.70 13.68
N CYS A 560 37.23 -15.90 14.39
CA CYS A 560 37.64 -14.60 14.91
C CYS A 560 38.42 -14.66 16.24
N GLY A 561 38.78 -15.85 16.74
CA GLY A 561 39.72 -16.00 17.85
C GLY A 561 39.13 -15.91 19.26
N CYS A 562 37.82 -16.07 19.43
CA CYS A 562 37.18 -16.06 20.77
C CYS A 562 37.64 -17.21 21.67
N SER A 563 38.13 -18.31 21.11
CA SER A 563 38.58 -19.50 21.85
C SER A 563 40.09 -19.64 21.98
N ASP A 564 40.89 -18.78 21.34
CA ASP A 564 42.34 -18.95 21.29
C ASP A 564 43.06 -17.59 21.34
N VAL A 565 43.86 -17.39 22.37
CA VAL A 565 44.73 -16.22 22.56
C VAL A 565 45.77 -16.06 21.45
N LYS A 566 46.21 -17.16 20.83
CA LYS A 566 47.17 -17.17 19.71
C LYS A 566 46.57 -16.63 18.41
N SER A 567 45.27 -16.36 18.37
CA SER A 567 44.63 -15.64 17.26
C SER A 567 45.15 -14.21 17.11
N GLY A 568 45.67 -13.61 18.18
CA GLY A 568 46.13 -12.22 18.15
C GLY A 568 45.01 -11.20 18.15
N SER A 569 43.79 -11.56 18.57
CA SER A 569 42.69 -10.60 18.60
C SER A 569 42.98 -9.43 19.54
N PHE A 570 42.89 -8.20 19.01
CA PHE A 570 42.99 -6.98 19.82
C PHE A 570 41.67 -6.65 20.55
N ILE A 571 40.58 -7.35 20.23
CA ILE A 571 39.26 -7.20 20.85
C ILE A 571 39.14 -8.20 21.99
N ALA A 572 38.61 -7.75 23.13
CA ALA A 572 38.44 -8.60 24.30
C ALA A 572 37.57 -9.83 23.99
N SER A 573 37.98 -11.01 24.47
CA SER A 573 37.16 -12.23 24.38
C SER A 573 36.10 -12.26 25.49
N LEU A 574 35.07 -11.42 25.32
CA LEU A 574 33.94 -11.26 26.24
C LEU A 574 32.59 -11.24 25.50
N PRO A 575 31.47 -11.63 26.17
CA PRO A 575 30.13 -11.61 25.58
C PRO A 575 29.67 -10.25 25.07
N SER A 576 30.07 -9.15 25.72
CA SER A 576 29.74 -7.79 25.29
C SER A 576 30.35 -7.41 23.94
N PHE A 577 31.38 -8.13 23.48
CA PHE A 577 32.11 -7.85 22.23
C PHE A 577 32.05 -9.02 21.24
N GLY A 578 30.98 -9.81 21.32
CA GLY A 578 30.63 -10.82 20.33
C GLY A 578 31.05 -12.24 20.66
N CYS A 579 31.88 -12.48 21.68
CA CYS A 579 32.34 -13.84 21.96
C CYS A 579 31.37 -14.61 22.86
N PRO A 580 30.89 -15.80 22.46
CA PRO A 580 30.07 -16.65 23.31
C PRO A 580 30.71 -16.91 24.67
N GLN A 581 29.94 -16.88 25.76
CA GLN A 581 30.49 -17.15 27.10
C GLN A 581 31.11 -18.55 27.20
N VAL A 582 30.61 -19.52 26.44
CA VAL A 582 31.16 -20.87 26.36
C VAL A 582 32.58 -20.88 25.77
N CYS A 583 32.91 -19.95 24.86
CA CYS A 583 34.27 -19.82 24.31
C CYS A 583 35.30 -19.40 25.35
N ARG A 584 34.86 -18.71 26.41
CA ARG A 584 35.77 -18.18 27.44
C ARG A 584 36.59 -19.28 28.10
N ARG A 585 36.01 -20.45 28.34
CA ARG A 585 36.73 -21.59 28.93
C ARG A 585 37.89 -22.07 28.04
N LEU A 586 37.67 -22.12 26.72
CA LEU A 586 38.71 -22.51 25.77
C LEU A 586 39.78 -21.42 25.67
N PHE A 587 39.36 -20.16 25.71
CA PHE A 587 40.27 -19.02 25.75
C PHE A 587 41.17 -19.07 26.99
N ASP A 588 40.61 -19.27 28.18
CA ASP A 588 41.38 -19.38 29.42
C ASP A 588 42.35 -20.57 29.38
N GLN A 589 41.92 -21.73 28.86
CA GLN A 589 42.82 -22.87 28.62
C GLN A 589 43.98 -22.53 27.67
N SER A 590 43.70 -21.74 26.62
CA SER A 590 44.75 -21.30 25.69
C SER A 590 45.76 -20.34 26.35
N ILE A 591 45.35 -19.61 27.39
CA ILE A 591 46.24 -18.77 28.21
C ILE A 591 47.14 -19.66 29.09
N ASP A 592 46.61 -20.73 29.67
CA ASP A 592 47.39 -21.65 30.51
C ASP A 592 48.49 -22.36 29.72
N GLU A 593 48.26 -22.58 28.42
CA GLU A 593 49.28 -23.11 27.51
C GLU A 593 50.39 -22.10 27.18
N LEU A 594 50.20 -20.80 27.44
CA LEU A 594 51.21 -19.80 27.20
C LEU A 594 52.30 -19.86 28.28
N GLY A 595 53.55 -19.96 27.83
CA GLY A 595 54.69 -19.76 28.70
C GLY A 595 54.87 -18.29 29.09
N CYS A 596 55.65 -18.02 30.13
CA CYS A 596 56.04 -16.66 30.50
C CYS A 596 57.15 -16.09 29.60
N LYS A 597 56.86 -15.93 28.31
CA LYS A 597 57.76 -15.37 27.29
C LYS A 597 56.96 -14.46 26.36
N ASP A 598 57.56 -13.34 25.98
CA ASP A 598 56.99 -12.46 24.98
C ASP A 598 56.91 -13.17 23.62
N ALA A 599 55.85 -12.90 22.87
CA ALA A 599 55.69 -13.39 21.51
C ALA A 599 56.87 -12.90 20.64
N PRO A 600 57.48 -13.78 19.82
CA PRO A 600 58.59 -13.37 18.96
C PRO A 600 58.09 -12.40 17.87
N GLN A 601 59.01 -11.62 17.30
CA GLN A 601 58.67 -10.56 16.32
C GLN A 601 57.99 -11.08 15.05
N ASP A 602 58.22 -12.35 14.71
CA ASP A 602 57.61 -13.06 13.57
C ASP A 602 56.31 -13.79 13.95
N SER A 603 55.82 -13.62 15.17
CA SER A 603 54.56 -14.22 15.62
C SER A 603 53.38 -13.62 14.86
N GLN A 604 52.61 -14.48 14.20
CA GLN A 604 51.37 -14.10 13.54
C GLN A 604 50.38 -13.45 14.53
N ALA A 605 50.27 -13.96 15.76
CA ALA A 605 49.39 -13.41 16.79
C ALA A 605 49.75 -11.95 17.13
N LEU A 606 51.04 -11.68 17.31
CA LEU A 606 51.52 -10.33 17.61
C LEU A 606 51.33 -9.38 16.43
N ALA A 607 51.60 -9.85 15.21
CA ALA A 607 51.39 -9.08 13.99
C ALA A 607 49.92 -8.70 13.79
N VAL A 608 48.99 -9.66 13.97
CA VAL A 608 47.54 -9.42 13.87
C VAL A 608 47.06 -8.42 14.92
N TYR A 609 47.53 -8.58 16.17
CA TYR A 609 47.18 -7.69 17.27
C TYR A 609 47.65 -6.24 17.00
N LEU A 610 48.91 -6.08 16.61
CA LEU A 610 49.49 -4.77 16.29
C LEU A 610 48.85 -4.13 15.06
N GLN A 611 48.53 -4.94 14.03
CA GLN A 611 47.84 -4.46 12.84
C GLN A 611 46.45 -3.93 13.18
N GLY A 612 45.65 -4.68 13.94
CA GLY A 612 44.30 -4.25 14.32
C GLY A 612 44.31 -2.96 15.14
N LEU A 613 45.26 -2.81 16.07
CA LEU A 613 45.45 -1.55 16.79
C LEU A 613 45.93 -0.41 15.88
N SER A 614 46.82 -0.71 14.92
CA SER A 614 47.35 0.27 13.98
C SER A 614 46.26 0.83 13.07
N ASP A 615 45.44 -0.06 12.51
CA ASP A 615 44.30 0.27 11.66
C ASP A 615 43.32 1.21 12.38
N ARG A 616 43.06 0.97 13.67
CA ARG A 616 42.17 1.82 14.48
C ARG A 616 42.76 3.21 14.76
N ARG A 617 44.09 3.28 14.87
CA ARG A 617 44.81 4.47 15.35
C ARG A 617 45.31 5.36 14.22
N GLY A 618 45.48 4.83 13.00
CA GLY A 618 46.20 5.49 11.91
C GLY A 618 47.66 5.89 12.23
N ILE A 619 48.17 5.60 13.44
CA ILE A 619 49.46 6.09 13.97
C ILE A 619 49.98 5.13 15.06
N LEU A 620 50.16 3.85 14.76
CA LEU A 620 51.25 3.10 15.41
C LEU A 620 52.46 3.24 14.48
N GLY A 621 53.61 3.63 15.02
CA GLY A 621 54.87 3.52 14.27
C GLY A 621 55.10 2.07 13.83
N ASN A 622 56.05 1.81 12.92
CA ASN A 622 56.45 0.46 12.49
C ASN A 622 57.00 -0.37 13.67
N PHE A 623 56.14 -0.75 14.60
CA PHE A 623 56.43 -1.64 15.70
C PHE A 623 56.03 -3.04 15.26
N THR A 624 56.99 -3.95 15.28
CA THR A 624 56.79 -5.38 14.95
C THR A 624 57.01 -6.27 16.17
N ALA A 625 57.03 -5.67 17.37
CA ALA A 625 57.59 -6.29 18.56
C ALA A 625 56.88 -5.79 19.83
N CYS A 626 56.99 -6.56 20.92
CA CYS A 626 56.32 -6.29 22.18
C CYS A 626 56.71 -4.95 22.83
N GLU A 627 57.87 -4.37 22.48
CA GLU A 627 58.30 -3.05 22.97
C GLU A 627 57.31 -1.92 22.60
N ALA A 628 56.41 -2.15 21.63
CA ALA A 628 55.30 -1.26 21.31
C ALA A 628 54.45 -0.91 22.54
N PHE A 629 54.28 -1.86 23.47
CA PHE A 629 53.43 -1.73 24.65
C PHE A 629 54.15 -1.20 25.89
N ALA A 630 55.46 -0.92 25.79
CA ALA A 630 56.22 -0.31 26.89
C ALA A 630 55.83 1.16 27.14
N ARG A 631 54.98 1.74 26.29
CA ARG A 631 54.46 3.10 26.42
C ARG A 631 52.94 3.08 26.24
N PRO A 632 52.21 4.01 26.89
CA PRO A 632 50.78 4.17 26.65
C PRO A 632 50.46 4.38 25.18
N VAL A 633 49.36 3.79 24.74
CA VAL A 633 48.81 3.85 23.39
C VAL A 633 47.64 4.82 23.43
N ASN A 634 47.73 5.92 22.68
CA ASN A 634 46.64 6.88 22.55
C ASN A 634 45.53 6.31 21.66
N ILE A 635 44.34 6.08 22.22
CA ILE A 635 43.12 5.72 21.51
C ILE A 635 42.13 6.87 21.68
N ASP A 636 41.67 7.45 20.58
CA ASP A 636 40.67 8.53 20.56
C ASP A 636 41.00 9.72 21.48
N GLY A 637 42.29 10.06 21.60
CA GLY A 637 42.76 11.18 22.41
C GLY A 637 43.08 10.84 23.87
N ALA A 638 42.85 9.61 24.32
CA ALA A 638 43.19 9.14 25.66
C ALA A 638 44.34 8.11 25.62
N ASP A 639 45.31 8.27 26.52
CA ASP A 639 46.45 7.36 26.65
C ASP A 639 46.08 6.15 27.51
N PHE A 640 46.15 4.95 26.93
CA PHE A 640 45.89 3.68 27.61
C PHE A 640 47.14 2.83 27.73
N ASP A 641 47.40 2.34 28.93
CA ASP A 641 48.48 1.40 29.18
C ASP A 641 47.96 -0.05 28.98
N PHE A 642 48.25 -0.60 27.81
CA PHE A 642 47.88 -1.96 27.41
C PHE A 642 48.50 -3.06 28.28
N CYS A 643 49.51 -2.73 29.09
CA CYS A 643 50.13 -3.61 30.06
C CYS A 643 49.55 -3.45 31.47
N MET A 644 48.96 -2.31 31.85
CA MET A 644 48.51 -2.06 33.25
C MET A 644 47.00 -2.09 33.44
N GLN A 645 46.22 -1.71 32.42
CA GLN A 645 44.79 -1.37 32.57
C GLN A 645 43.86 -2.44 31.99
N ALA A 646 44.12 -3.72 32.25
CA ALA A 646 43.34 -4.84 31.71
C ALA A 646 41.81 -4.67 31.88
N ASP A 647 41.36 -4.34 33.10
CA ASP A 647 39.92 -4.17 33.38
C ASP A 647 39.30 -2.96 32.65
N GLU A 648 40.04 -1.87 32.48
CA GLU A 648 39.55 -0.67 31.77
C GLU A 648 39.54 -0.89 30.26
N LEU A 649 40.56 -1.57 29.73
CA LEU A 649 40.63 -2.01 28.34
C LEU A 649 39.49 -2.95 28.01
N ALA A 650 39.22 -3.93 28.87
CA ALA A 650 38.10 -4.85 28.72
C ALA A 650 36.77 -4.09 28.69
N LYS A 651 36.56 -3.07 29.54
CA LYS A 651 35.33 -2.24 29.50
C LYS A 651 35.16 -1.47 28.18
N MET A 652 36.27 -1.15 27.51
CA MET A 652 36.27 -0.50 26.20
C MET A 652 36.30 -1.49 25.03
N GLY A 653 36.35 -2.80 25.30
CA GLY A 653 36.39 -3.84 24.28
C GLY A 653 37.77 -4.20 23.75
N PHE A 654 38.84 -3.72 24.37
CA PHE A 654 40.21 -4.05 24.00
C PHE A 654 40.78 -5.19 24.85
N GLN A 655 41.52 -6.08 24.20
CA GLN A 655 42.26 -7.15 24.86
C GLN A 655 43.59 -6.59 25.38
N SER A 656 43.99 -6.94 26.60
CA SER A 656 45.29 -6.58 27.16
C SER A 656 46.46 -7.20 26.39
N SER A 657 47.57 -6.47 26.26
CA SER A 657 48.80 -7.00 25.65
C SER A 657 49.57 -7.93 26.58
N GLN A 658 49.18 -8.03 27.87
CA GLN A 658 49.80 -8.93 28.86
C GLN A 658 49.81 -10.39 28.39
N LEU A 659 48.82 -10.80 27.61
CA LEU A 659 48.71 -12.18 27.12
C LEU A 659 49.77 -12.52 26.07
N LEU A 660 50.06 -11.61 25.13
CA LEU A 660 51.05 -11.83 24.08
C LEU A 660 52.45 -11.40 24.50
N CYS A 661 52.56 -10.43 25.41
CA CYS A 661 53.80 -9.79 25.82
C CYS A 661 53.95 -9.77 27.36
N PRO A 662 53.85 -10.93 28.05
CA PRO A 662 53.81 -10.97 29.51
C PRO A 662 55.07 -10.43 30.19
N ARG A 663 56.27 -10.62 29.63
CA ARG A 663 57.51 -10.10 30.24
C ARG A 663 57.64 -8.60 30.04
N THR A 664 57.36 -8.10 28.83
CA THR A 664 57.34 -6.66 28.56
C THR A 664 56.32 -5.95 29.46
N CYS A 665 55.17 -6.59 29.70
CA CYS A 665 54.15 -6.07 30.62
C CYS A 665 54.42 -6.35 32.12
N GLY A 666 55.56 -6.97 32.47
CA GLY A 666 55.99 -7.13 33.85
C GLY A 666 55.33 -8.28 34.63
N CYS A 667 54.64 -9.21 33.97
CA CYS A 667 53.97 -10.36 34.60
C CYS A 667 54.90 -11.23 35.45
N ALA A 668 56.20 -11.29 35.11
CA ALA A 668 57.19 -12.06 35.87
C ALA A 668 57.58 -11.42 37.22
N HIS A 669 57.36 -10.11 37.38
CA HIS A 669 57.77 -9.35 38.57
C HIS A 669 56.58 -8.93 39.43
N MET A 670 55.47 -8.59 38.79
CA MET A 670 54.27 -8.12 39.44
C MET A 670 53.07 -8.83 38.80
N PRO A 671 52.72 -10.03 39.28
CA PRO A 671 51.64 -10.82 38.69
C PRO A 671 50.30 -10.08 38.74
N ARG A 672 49.56 -10.15 37.63
CA ARG A 672 48.26 -9.49 37.43
C ARG A 672 47.18 -10.51 37.04
N PRO A 673 45.89 -10.15 37.15
CA PRO A 673 44.78 -11.09 36.91
C PRO A 673 44.75 -11.73 35.53
N GLU A 674 45.40 -11.13 34.51
CA GLU A 674 45.47 -11.67 33.15
C GLU A 674 46.86 -12.19 32.76
N CYS A 675 47.81 -12.27 33.69
CA CYS A 675 49.11 -12.85 33.39
C CYS A 675 48.98 -14.38 33.26
N PRO A 676 49.67 -15.01 32.28
CA PRO A 676 49.71 -16.46 32.18
C PRO A 676 50.16 -17.10 33.50
N GLU A 677 49.57 -18.23 33.91
CA GLU A 677 49.91 -18.90 35.17
C GLU A 677 51.41 -19.26 35.25
N ALA A 678 52.02 -19.56 34.10
CA ALA A 678 53.45 -19.81 33.98
C ALA A 678 54.33 -18.64 34.45
N CYS A 679 53.82 -17.40 34.50
CA CYS A 679 54.51 -16.24 35.06
C CYS A 679 54.38 -16.13 36.59
N LEU A 680 53.37 -16.77 37.18
CA LEU A 680 53.08 -16.70 38.61
C LEU A 680 53.99 -17.62 39.43
N SER A 681 54.47 -18.70 38.81
CA SER A 681 55.38 -19.64 39.46
C SER A 681 56.80 -19.06 39.48
N PRO A 682 57.43 -18.86 40.66
CA PRO A 682 58.84 -18.47 40.71
C PRO A 682 59.63 -19.57 40.00
N ALA A 683 60.37 -19.18 38.96
CA ALA A 683 61.25 -20.08 38.21
C ALA A 683 62.11 -20.85 39.22
N ARG A 684 61.83 -22.16 39.35
CA ARG A 684 62.63 -23.06 40.20
C ARG A 684 64.02 -23.25 39.61
#